data_AF-A0A5C7L5L4-F1
#
_entry.id   AF-A0A5C7L5L4-F1
#
_cell.length_a   1.000
_cell.length_b   1.000
_cell.length_c   1.000
_cell.angle_alpha   90.00
_cell.angle_beta   90.00
_cell.angle_gamma   90.00
#
_symmetry.space_group_name_H-M   'P 1'
#
loop_
_entity.id
_entity.type
_entity.pdbx_description
1 polymer ?
#
loop_
_entity_poly.entity_id
_entity_poly.type
_entity_poly.pdbx_seq_one_letter_code
_entity_poly.pdbx_strand_id
1 'polypeptide(L)'
;MKGICQRAGFIGLIATAALPGCSRSTDPATAPHFACETARAANGAIVSAHRGGAAYAPENTLPAFRNAVRLGVDQLEMDTQLTADNQLVILHDDTLDRTTDCSGAVNAQTLAQVQACDAAYWFTPGQGVTVPGTDVPHPLRGTGVRVPTLRALLDWYVTLPCGRPTLSIEIKNIPGETNFDPAGDKTAKVLLPLLARYGVDKDVVIQSFWPVTLVQVKQMNPALRTQFLTSSASGETAAANLADVIATGQDISAPNFDAPDFLAPVVQAAHAAGKQVLPYTPDAYADLQKTLGLGVDGLITNFPACALQALGRAVPARIATDGIPETAACPDVSAPPAASLADRPDAATCAALRPTRWLAATGTADAHARLRVVGIQYKQEVRHVGSYASFRTKMRCLMQDHAVPLMRAGLPMLVVFNEDIGLMTLATGTRGAAVREQAATPLRGPLGDQVPAGILTGLGLLNAAYAPQVAAYQAMFPGIDPRKQVFVAATDTFARAFSQTFSDIARDYGVYVVASNNMPRYRASRDPVEMALFRDPDLAGAEEVYVATSAHVANTTFLWGPADLHPEAPRGETNLIFRNEKVPLTDIEKTLIGLDEGPATGDAARANAAGAVVAGFRLGFATSLPAFAWGYDFGQRPAGLQPCADVHLSYMPCMDSLGVDVVVQAEANPGRWAANVSKGWQPLEWMNSTWRSVAEPTVKFRYNITPMLTGNLLDLAFDGQSAITARGAQQTPRHYIGNTVFTAGSDAEAYRPYVGGKLEFLALAPWVTGDADRDALIATGNALSPGSNAALENDYLETAVWADLTR
;
A
#
# COMPACT_ATOMS: atom_id res chain seq x y z
N MET A 1 -46.93 11.01 -46.65
CA MET A 1 -46.61 10.11 -47.78
C MET A 1 -45.81 8.94 -47.21
N LYS A 2 -46.19 7.67 -47.14
CA LYS A 2 -47.36 6.83 -47.50
C LYS A 2 -47.64 5.99 -46.23
N GLY A 3 -48.86 5.75 -45.72
CA GLY A 3 -50.08 5.30 -46.37
C GLY A 3 -50.07 3.75 -46.42
N ILE A 4 -50.64 3.01 -45.46
CA ILE A 4 -52.06 2.70 -45.19
C ILE A 4 -52.62 1.53 -46.03
N CYS A 5 -53.46 0.70 -45.37
CA CYS A 5 -54.54 -0.19 -45.86
C CYS A 5 -54.16 -1.64 -46.25
N GLN A 6 -54.99 -2.68 -46.05
CA GLN A 6 -56.45 -2.76 -45.85
C GLN A 6 -56.81 -4.19 -45.32
N ARG A 7 -57.61 -4.32 -44.25
CA ARG A 7 -59.07 -4.64 -44.16
C ARG A 7 -59.50 -6.07 -44.53
N ALA A 8 -60.30 -6.66 -43.62
CA ALA A 8 -61.72 -7.07 -43.76
C ALA A 8 -62.00 -8.24 -42.78
N GLY A 9 -63.09 -8.35 -42.02
CA GLY A 9 -64.36 -7.63 -41.93
C GLY A 9 -65.48 -8.62 -41.54
N PHE A 10 -66.55 -8.10 -40.93
CA PHE A 10 -67.88 -8.71 -40.65
C PHE A 10 -68.10 -9.53 -39.36
N ILE A 11 -69.23 -9.44 -38.65
CA ILE A 11 -70.23 -8.40 -38.26
C ILE A 11 -71.25 -9.10 -37.33
N GLY A 12 -71.83 -8.39 -36.35
CA GLY A 12 -73.12 -8.70 -35.69
C GLY A 12 -73.13 -8.43 -34.17
N LEU A 13 -73.41 -7.20 -33.68
CA LEU A 13 -74.73 -6.59 -33.29
C LEU A 13 -75.53 -7.43 -32.26
N ILE A 14 -76.14 -6.97 -31.14
CA ILE A 14 -76.40 -5.69 -30.43
C ILE A 14 -76.86 -6.05 -29.00
N ALA A 15 -76.52 -5.25 -27.97
CA ALA A 15 -77.48 -4.75 -26.95
C ALA A 15 -76.81 -3.81 -25.91
N THR A 16 -77.00 -2.50 -26.15
CA THR A 16 -77.30 -1.40 -25.21
C THR A 16 -76.93 -1.50 -23.72
N ALA A 17 -76.10 -0.57 -23.22
CA ALA A 17 -76.55 0.67 -22.54
C ALA A 17 -75.33 1.44 -21.98
N ALA A 18 -75.38 2.77 -22.06
CA ALA A 18 -74.33 3.67 -21.61
C ALA A 18 -74.82 4.55 -20.44
N LEU A 19 -73.96 4.66 -19.41
CA LEU A 19 -73.72 5.77 -18.45
C LEU A 19 -74.76 6.01 -17.31
N PRO A 20 -74.33 6.37 -16.08
CA PRO A 20 -73.38 7.47 -15.80
C PRO A 20 -72.24 7.17 -14.82
N GLY A 21 -71.27 8.09 -14.81
CA GLY A 21 -70.08 8.02 -13.97
C GLY A 21 -70.21 8.57 -12.55
N CYS A 22 -69.04 8.51 -11.90
CA CYS A 22 -68.58 9.22 -10.70
C CYS A 22 -69.17 8.86 -9.34
N SER A 23 -68.42 8.03 -8.59
CA SER A 23 -67.98 8.41 -7.24
C SER A 23 -66.57 7.85 -6.97
N ARG A 24 -65.63 8.73 -6.63
CA ARG A 24 -64.31 8.39 -6.11
C ARG A 24 -64.48 7.67 -4.77
N SER A 25 -63.99 6.44 -4.67
CA SER A 25 -63.69 5.82 -3.38
C SER A 25 -62.19 5.99 -3.11
N THR A 26 -61.90 6.66 -2.00
CA THR A 26 -60.56 6.90 -1.44
C THR A 26 -60.28 5.84 -0.38
N ASP A 27 -60.02 4.61 -0.80
CA ASP A 27 -59.55 3.56 0.12
C ASP A 27 -58.41 2.75 -0.54
N PRO A 28 -57.16 2.85 -0.06
CA PRO A 28 -56.02 2.17 -0.67
C PRO A 28 -55.90 0.67 -0.28
N ALA A 29 -56.95 0.07 0.30
CA ALA A 29 -56.83 -1.21 1.00
C ALA A 29 -57.13 -2.48 0.18
N THR A 30 -57.33 -2.42 -1.13
CA THR A 30 -57.58 -3.63 -1.94
C THR A 30 -56.95 -3.58 -3.34
N ALA A 31 -55.62 -3.66 -3.41
CA ALA A 31 -54.94 -4.14 -4.62
C ALA A 31 -54.66 -5.66 -4.46
N PRO A 32 -54.87 -6.50 -5.49
CA PRO A 32 -54.67 -7.93 -5.38
C PRO A 32 -53.18 -8.24 -5.17
N HIS A 33 -52.83 -8.81 -4.02
CA HIS A 33 -51.52 -9.38 -3.75
C HIS A 33 -51.31 -10.59 -4.67
N PHE A 34 -50.58 -10.41 -5.77
CA PHE A 34 -50.00 -11.52 -6.51
C PHE A 34 -48.94 -12.17 -5.60
N ALA A 35 -49.27 -13.31 -5.00
CA ALA A 35 -48.31 -14.12 -4.25
C ALA A 35 -47.23 -14.61 -5.21
N CYS A 36 -46.06 -14.02 -5.11
CA CYS A 36 -44.90 -14.38 -5.88
C CYS A 36 -44.12 -15.46 -5.11
N GLU A 37 -44.03 -16.68 -5.64
CA GLU A 37 -43.03 -17.64 -5.13
C GLU A 37 -41.65 -17.11 -5.50
N THR A 38 -40.78 -16.98 -4.51
CA THR A 38 -39.37 -16.64 -4.72
C THR A 38 -38.76 -17.69 -5.64
N ALA A 39 -38.12 -17.24 -6.73
CA ALA A 39 -37.36 -18.16 -7.57
C ALA A 39 -36.30 -18.82 -6.69
N ARG A 40 -36.43 -20.12 -6.47
CA ARG A 40 -35.36 -20.94 -5.90
C ARG A 40 -34.11 -20.72 -6.73
N ALA A 41 -32.98 -20.51 -6.06
CA ALA A 41 -31.66 -20.45 -6.67
C ALA A 41 -31.51 -21.59 -7.70
N ALA A 42 -31.16 -21.23 -8.92
CA ALA A 42 -30.79 -22.19 -9.94
C ALA A 42 -29.53 -22.93 -9.46
N ASN A 43 -29.65 -24.20 -9.03
CA ASN A 43 -28.59 -25.17 -8.71
C ASN A 43 -27.13 -24.64 -8.68
N GLY A 44 -26.80 -23.71 -7.77
CA GLY A 44 -25.51 -23.03 -7.73
C GLY A 44 -25.40 -22.01 -6.59
N ALA A 45 -24.18 -21.53 -6.31
CA ALA A 45 -23.89 -20.59 -5.24
C ALA A 45 -24.52 -19.20 -5.49
N ILE A 46 -24.97 -18.54 -4.41
CA ILE A 46 -25.58 -17.21 -4.44
C ILE A 46 -24.50 -16.16 -4.78
N VAL A 47 -24.76 -15.35 -5.81
CA VAL A 47 -23.97 -14.15 -6.10
C VAL A 47 -24.66 -12.93 -5.49
N SER A 48 -24.08 -12.40 -4.42
CA SER A 48 -24.55 -11.19 -3.76
C SER A 48 -23.75 -9.96 -4.23
N ALA A 49 -24.46 -9.01 -4.84
CA ALA A 49 -23.87 -7.81 -5.41
C ALA A 49 -23.59 -6.77 -4.30
N HIS A 50 -22.36 -6.73 -3.81
CA HIS A 50 -21.92 -5.83 -2.73
C HIS A 50 -22.20 -4.37 -3.11
N ARG A 51 -23.05 -3.70 -2.30
CA ARG A 51 -23.52 -2.33 -2.52
C ARG A 51 -24.13 -2.11 -3.91
N GLY A 52 -24.71 -3.15 -4.51
CA GLY A 52 -25.23 -3.14 -5.88
C GLY A 52 -24.19 -3.45 -6.98
N GLY A 53 -23.01 -3.97 -6.64
CA GLY A 53 -21.91 -4.24 -7.57
C GLY A 53 -21.08 -2.98 -7.81
N ALA A 54 -20.43 -2.51 -6.75
CA ALA A 54 -19.72 -1.22 -6.70
C ALA A 54 -18.65 -1.03 -7.79
N ALA A 55 -18.16 -2.11 -8.43
CA ALA A 55 -17.24 -1.99 -9.56
C ALA A 55 -17.88 -1.40 -10.84
N TYR A 56 -19.22 -1.48 -10.96
CA TYR A 56 -19.92 -1.18 -12.21
C TYR A 56 -20.80 0.07 -12.17
N ALA A 57 -21.10 0.59 -10.97
CA ALA A 57 -21.90 1.79 -10.74
C ALA A 57 -21.64 2.36 -9.33
N PRO A 58 -21.96 3.64 -9.05
CA PRO A 58 -21.79 4.22 -7.71
C PRO A 58 -22.49 3.39 -6.65
N GLU A 59 -21.74 2.97 -5.63
CA GLU A 59 -22.21 2.08 -4.56
C GLU A 59 -23.49 2.59 -3.88
N ASN A 60 -24.37 1.69 -3.46
CA ASN A 60 -25.59 2.00 -2.71
C ASN A 60 -26.55 2.96 -3.41
N THR A 61 -26.51 3.05 -4.75
CA THR A 61 -27.42 3.89 -5.53
C THR A 61 -28.42 3.07 -6.37
N LEU A 62 -29.58 3.65 -6.72
CA LEU A 62 -30.55 3.01 -7.61
C LEU A 62 -29.95 2.57 -8.96
N PRO A 63 -29.06 3.33 -9.61
CA PRO A 63 -28.31 2.86 -10.78
C PRO A 63 -27.55 1.56 -10.55
N ALA A 64 -26.84 1.40 -9.42
CA ALA A 64 -26.12 0.18 -9.10
C ALA A 64 -27.06 -1.02 -8.93
N PHE A 65 -28.12 -0.87 -8.16
CA PHE A 65 -29.10 -1.94 -7.96
C PHE A 65 -29.80 -2.36 -9.26
N ARG A 66 -30.16 -1.40 -10.12
CA ARG A 66 -30.74 -1.68 -11.44
C ARG A 66 -29.75 -2.45 -12.33
N ASN A 67 -28.48 -2.08 -12.29
CA ASN A 67 -27.44 -2.77 -13.04
C ASN A 67 -27.25 -4.21 -12.53
N ALA A 68 -27.19 -4.42 -11.22
CA ALA A 68 -27.10 -5.75 -10.62
C ALA A 68 -28.28 -6.65 -11.02
N VAL A 69 -29.51 -6.14 -11.02
CA VAL A 69 -30.68 -6.90 -11.52
C VAL A 69 -30.53 -7.26 -13.00
N ARG A 70 -30.01 -6.35 -13.85
CA ARG A 70 -29.75 -6.62 -15.28
C ARG A 70 -28.68 -7.70 -15.49
N LEU A 71 -27.70 -7.81 -14.59
CA LEU A 71 -26.68 -8.86 -14.62
C LEU A 71 -27.24 -10.24 -14.20
N GLY A 72 -28.41 -10.26 -13.54
CA GLY A 72 -29.02 -11.49 -13.07
C GLY A 72 -28.37 -12.04 -11.81
N VAL A 73 -27.97 -11.16 -10.88
CA VAL A 73 -27.49 -11.56 -9.54
C VAL A 73 -28.62 -12.15 -8.69
N ASP A 74 -28.27 -12.90 -7.64
CA ASP A 74 -29.27 -13.58 -6.80
C ASP A 74 -29.66 -12.75 -5.57
N GLN A 75 -28.78 -11.83 -5.17
CA GLN A 75 -28.99 -10.96 -4.02
C GLN A 75 -28.44 -9.55 -4.26
N LEU A 76 -29.19 -8.53 -3.85
CA LEU A 76 -28.76 -7.14 -3.78
C LEU A 76 -28.32 -6.84 -2.35
N GLU A 77 -27.05 -6.56 -2.15
CA GLU A 77 -26.48 -6.22 -0.86
C GLU A 77 -26.42 -4.69 -0.72
N MET A 78 -26.75 -4.18 0.47
CA MET A 78 -26.77 -2.75 0.76
C MET A 78 -26.63 -2.43 2.25
N ASP A 79 -26.17 -1.22 2.51
CA ASP A 79 -25.95 -0.69 3.86
C ASP A 79 -27.00 0.35 4.24
N THR A 80 -27.48 0.33 5.49
CA THR A 80 -28.47 1.32 5.97
C THR A 80 -27.99 2.15 7.12
N GLN A 81 -28.28 3.45 7.04
CA GLN A 81 -27.98 4.47 8.04
C GLN A 81 -29.27 5.25 8.38
N LEU A 82 -29.32 5.85 9.59
CA LEU A 82 -30.41 6.72 10.02
C LEU A 82 -29.99 8.19 9.99
N THR A 83 -30.83 9.02 9.37
CA THR A 83 -30.72 10.48 9.41
C THR A 83 -31.21 11.05 10.75
N ALA A 84 -30.93 12.34 11.00
CA ALA A 84 -31.38 13.05 12.20
C ALA A 84 -32.91 13.05 12.40
N ASP A 85 -33.67 13.01 11.30
CA ASP A 85 -35.13 12.91 11.25
C ASP A 85 -35.63 11.45 11.08
N ASN A 86 -34.79 10.47 11.46
CA ASN A 86 -35.07 9.03 11.52
C ASN A 86 -35.55 8.43 10.18
N GLN A 87 -34.99 8.87 9.07
CA GLN A 87 -35.22 8.26 7.76
C GLN A 87 -34.09 7.27 7.44
N LEU A 88 -34.45 6.10 6.91
CA LEU A 88 -33.48 5.11 6.43
C LEU A 88 -32.93 5.52 5.07
N VAL A 89 -31.65 5.82 5.03
CA VAL A 89 -30.87 6.06 3.80
C VAL A 89 -29.94 4.89 3.53
N ILE A 90 -29.63 4.67 2.25
CA ILE A 90 -28.73 3.60 1.84
C ILE A 90 -27.33 4.20 1.63
N LEU A 91 -26.43 3.93 2.56
CA LEU A 91 -25.06 4.46 2.58
C LEU A 91 -24.20 3.62 3.53
N HIS A 92 -22.94 3.37 3.17
CA HIS A 92 -22.07 2.48 3.94
C HIS A 92 -21.55 3.12 5.23
N ASP A 93 -20.88 4.26 5.12
CA ASP A 93 -20.21 4.91 6.24
C ASP A 93 -21.22 5.64 7.16
N ASP A 94 -20.83 5.95 8.38
CA ASP A 94 -21.62 6.82 9.26
C ASP A 94 -21.51 8.31 8.90
N THR A 95 -20.68 8.64 7.91
CA THR A 95 -20.41 9.99 7.37
C THR A 95 -20.61 10.07 5.85
N LEU A 96 -20.77 11.28 5.33
CA LEU A 96 -21.01 11.54 3.89
C LEU A 96 -19.72 11.68 3.06
N ASP A 97 -18.58 11.83 3.73
CA ASP A 97 -17.32 12.37 3.18
C ASP A 97 -16.71 11.51 2.07
N ARG A 98 -16.81 10.18 2.16
CA ARG A 98 -16.17 9.28 1.19
C ARG A 98 -16.94 9.18 -0.12
N THR A 99 -18.27 9.18 -0.06
CA THR A 99 -19.11 8.80 -1.21
C THR A 99 -19.97 9.93 -1.76
N THR A 100 -19.78 11.15 -1.25
CA THR A 100 -20.54 12.30 -1.71
C THR A 100 -19.67 13.56 -1.83
N ASP A 101 -20.27 14.66 -2.25
CA ASP A 101 -19.69 16.02 -2.20
C ASP A 101 -20.00 16.76 -0.87
N CYS A 102 -20.64 16.08 0.08
CA CYS A 102 -20.97 16.58 1.40
C CYS A 102 -20.02 16.01 2.47
N SER A 103 -20.02 16.65 3.64
CA SER A 103 -19.26 16.22 4.81
C SER A 103 -20.11 16.09 6.06
N GLY A 104 -19.65 15.26 7.00
CA GLY A 104 -20.20 15.12 8.34
C GLY A 104 -21.07 13.88 8.53
N ALA A 105 -21.44 13.64 9.79
CA ALA A 105 -22.19 12.46 10.20
C ALA A 105 -23.62 12.46 9.65
N VAL A 106 -24.06 11.31 9.13
CA VAL A 106 -25.40 11.11 8.57
C VAL A 106 -26.47 11.34 9.64
N ASN A 107 -26.22 10.89 10.86
CA ASN A 107 -27.14 11.02 11.99
C ASN A 107 -27.31 12.47 12.50
N ALA A 108 -26.49 13.41 12.02
CA ALA A 108 -26.56 14.83 12.33
C ALA A 108 -27.29 15.65 11.24
N GLN A 109 -27.72 15.00 10.15
CA GLN A 109 -28.35 15.66 9.01
C GLN A 109 -29.74 15.10 8.74
N THR A 110 -30.68 15.96 8.34
CA THR A 110 -32.02 15.56 7.89
C THR A 110 -31.95 14.85 6.54
N LEU A 111 -32.98 14.08 6.19
CA LEU A 111 -33.07 13.44 4.88
C LEU A 111 -32.93 14.44 3.72
N ALA A 112 -33.54 15.61 3.85
CA ALA A 112 -33.46 16.65 2.82
C ALA A 112 -32.02 17.14 2.59
N GLN A 113 -31.20 17.20 3.64
CA GLN A 113 -29.78 17.57 3.53
C GLN A 113 -28.97 16.44 2.89
N VAL A 114 -29.16 15.20 3.33
CA VAL A 114 -28.46 14.03 2.77
C VAL A 114 -28.80 13.82 1.28
N GLN A 115 -30.07 14.00 0.89
CA GLN A 115 -30.50 13.88 -0.51
C GLN A 115 -30.04 15.04 -1.41
N ALA A 116 -29.55 16.14 -0.84
CA ALA A 116 -28.97 17.24 -1.60
C ALA A 116 -27.54 16.92 -2.10
N CYS A 117 -26.89 15.90 -1.54
CA CYS A 117 -25.54 15.48 -1.87
C CYS A 117 -25.48 14.67 -3.17
N ASP A 118 -24.38 14.78 -3.90
CA ASP A 118 -24.08 14.00 -5.10
C ASP A 118 -23.39 12.68 -4.74
N ALA A 119 -24.15 11.58 -4.76
CA ALA A 119 -23.67 10.25 -4.39
C ALA A 119 -22.79 9.57 -5.46
N ALA A 120 -22.58 10.21 -6.61
CA ALA A 120 -21.67 9.75 -7.64
C ALA A 120 -20.40 10.59 -7.74
N TYR A 121 -20.18 11.54 -6.82
CA TYR A 121 -19.07 12.48 -6.86
C TYR A 121 -17.68 11.82 -6.86
N TRP A 122 -17.59 10.61 -6.32
CA TRP A 122 -16.35 9.85 -6.18
C TRP A 122 -16.16 8.76 -7.24
N PHE A 123 -17.20 8.39 -7.98
CA PHE A 123 -17.25 7.11 -8.69
C PHE A 123 -16.46 7.11 -10.00
N THR A 124 -15.69 6.04 -10.21
CA THR A 124 -14.98 5.74 -11.45
C THR A 124 -15.27 4.29 -11.86
N PRO A 125 -15.70 4.03 -13.11
CA PRO A 125 -16.04 2.68 -13.55
C PRO A 125 -14.86 1.70 -13.53
N GLY A 126 -15.11 0.44 -13.16
CA GLY A 126 -14.14 -0.66 -13.24
C GLY A 126 -13.19 -0.76 -12.04
N GLN A 127 -13.40 0.04 -11.00
CA GLN A 127 -12.64 0.00 -9.74
C GLN A 127 -13.46 -0.75 -8.69
N GLY A 128 -12.93 -1.83 -8.12
CA GLY A 128 -13.56 -2.53 -6.98
C GLY A 128 -13.37 -1.82 -5.64
N VAL A 129 -12.49 -0.80 -5.61
CA VAL A 129 -12.18 -0.02 -4.41
C VAL A 129 -13.02 1.23 -4.34
N THR A 130 -13.64 1.43 -3.18
CA THR A 130 -14.63 2.46 -2.94
C THR A 130 -14.03 3.75 -2.35
N VAL A 131 -12.78 4.07 -2.69
CA VAL A 131 -12.09 5.28 -2.22
C VAL A 131 -11.90 6.22 -3.40
N PRO A 132 -12.35 7.49 -3.31
CA PRO A 132 -12.15 8.46 -4.39
C PRO A 132 -10.65 8.67 -4.64
N GLY A 133 -10.17 8.31 -5.83
CA GLY A 133 -8.89 8.80 -6.32
C GLY A 133 -9.05 10.23 -6.81
N THR A 134 -8.19 11.16 -6.41
CA THR A 134 -8.30 12.58 -6.85
C THR A 134 -7.88 12.80 -8.30
N ASP A 135 -7.17 11.83 -8.90
CA ASP A 135 -6.51 11.96 -10.20
C ASP A 135 -7.15 11.10 -11.30
N VAL A 136 -8.34 10.54 -11.05
CA VAL A 136 -9.10 9.75 -12.02
C VAL A 136 -10.36 10.50 -12.47
N PRO A 137 -10.80 10.36 -13.73
CA PRO A 137 -12.05 10.98 -14.17
C PRO A 137 -13.26 10.41 -13.43
N HIS A 138 -14.12 11.28 -12.92
CA HIS A 138 -15.39 10.90 -12.28
C HIS A 138 -16.56 11.30 -13.19
N PRO A 139 -16.95 10.44 -14.14
CA PRO A 139 -17.84 10.80 -15.24
C PRO A 139 -19.26 11.14 -14.79
N LEU A 140 -19.63 10.76 -13.57
CA LEU A 140 -20.98 10.92 -13.04
C LEU A 140 -21.14 12.12 -12.08
N ARG A 141 -20.07 12.90 -11.84
CA ARG A 141 -20.17 14.15 -11.07
C ARG A 141 -21.22 15.09 -11.68
N GLY A 142 -22.11 15.58 -10.83
CA GLY A 142 -23.17 16.53 -11.19
C GLY A 142 -24.28 15.93 -12.07
N THR A 143 -24.32 14.61 -12.26
CA THR A 143 -25.36 13.97 -13.10
C THR A 143 -26.69 13.75 -12.37
N GLY A 144 -26.75 14.11 -11.08
CA GLY A 144 -27.98 14.06 -10.27
C GLY A 144 -28.20 12.74 -9.54
N VAL A 145 -27.18 11.88 -9.43
CA VAL A 145 -27.24 10.68 -8.59
C VAL A 145 -27.23 11.09 -7.12
N ARG A 146 -28.24 10.65 -6.36
CA ARG A 146 -28.44 11.02 -4.95
C ARG A 146 -28.36 9.79 -4.04
N VAL A 147 -28.08 10.01 -2.77
CA VAL A 147 -28.22 8.98 -1.72
C VAL A 147 -29.70 8.57 -1.67
N PRO A 148 -30.05 7.30 -1.96
CA PRO A 148 -31.45 6.88 -1.96
C PRO A 148 -31.93 6.59 -0.54
N THR A 149 -33.24 6.73 -0.33
CA THR A 149 -33.88 6.15 0.86
C THR A 149 -34.13 4.66 0.63
N LEU A 150 -34.18 3.88 1.71
CA LEU A 150 -34.64 2.50 1.62
C LEU A 150 -36.07 2.43 1.07
N ARG A 151 -36.93 3.41 1.40
CA ARG A 151 -38.27 3.54 0.82
C ARG A 151 -38.21 3.61 -0.71
N ALA A 152 -37.38 4.48 -1.28
CA ALA A 152 -37.27 4.65 -2.72
C ALA A 152 -36.76 3.38 -3.42
N LEU A 153 -35.85 2.64 -2.77
CA LEU A 153 -35.45 1.32 -3.24
C LEU A 153 -36.62 0.33 -3.20
N LEU A 154 -37.34 0.24 -2.09
CA LEU A 154 -38.48 -0.67 -1.94
C LEU A 154 -39.61 -0.36 -2.93
N ASP A 155 -39.91 0.92 -3.16
CA ASP A 155 -40.87 1.38 -4.17
C ASP A 155 -40.51 0.87 -5.57
N TRP A 156 -39.22 0.89 -5.93
CA TRP A 156 -38.75 0.30 -7.18
C TRP A 156 -38.75 -1.24 -7.14
N TYR A 157 -38.27 -1.84 -6.05
CA TYR A 157 -38.10 -3.27 -5.89
C TYR A 157 -39.42 -4.04 -6.03
N VAL A 158 -40.52 -3.51 -5.49
CA VAL A 158 -41.83 -4.17 -5.59
C VAL A 158 -42.41 -4.15 -7.01
N THR A 159 -41.87 -3.33 -7.91
CA THR A 159 -42.24 -3.33 -9.34
C THR A 159 -41.53 -4.40 -10.16
N LEU A 160 -40.48 -5.02 -9.61
CA LEU A 160 -39.75 -6.08 -10.30
C LEU A 160 -40.63 -7.33 -10.47
N PRO A 161 -40.48 -8.06 -11.60
CA PRO A 161 -41.25 -9.26 -11.85
C PRO A 161 -40.90 -10.38 -10.85
N CYS A 162 -41.69 -11.44 -10.88
CA CYS A 162 -41.40 -12.63 -10.10
C CYS A 162 -40.04 -13.25 -10.44
N GLY A 163 -39.37 -13.78 -9.42
CA GLY A 163 -37.98 -14.23 -9.50
C GLY A 163 -36.94 -13.11 -9.38
N ARG A 164 -37.33 -11.97 -8.79
CA ARG A 164 -36.39 -10.88 -8.43
C ARG A 164 -35.35 -11.34 -7.39
N PRO A 165 -34.16 -10.71 -7.35
CA PRO A 165 -33.13 -11.02 -6.36
C PRO A 165 -33.60 -10.75 -4.93
N THR A 166 -33.06 -11.47 -3.96
CA THR A 166 -33.28 -11.17 -2.53
C THR A 166 -32.56 -9.89 -2.12
N LEU A 167 -32.97 -9.27 -1.01
CA LEU A 167 -32.29 -8.11 -0.42
C LEU A 167 -31.46 -8.56 0.77
N SER A 168 -30.16 -8.24 0.81
CA SER A 168 -29.33 -8.31 2.02
C SER A 168 -29.13 -6.90 2.54
N ILE A 169 -29.77 -6.59 3.66
CA ILE A 169 -29.81 -5.25 4.23
C ILE A 169 -28.94 -5.25 5.49
N GLU A 170 -27.81 -4.55 5.44
CA GLU A 170 -26.97 -4.33 6.61
C GLU A 170 -27.55 -3.22 7.49
N ILE A 171 -27.73 -3.52 8.77
CA ILE A 171 -27.87 -2.51 9.82
C ILE A 171 -26.45 -2.13 10.27
N LYS A 172 -25.97 -0.95 9.86
CA LYS A 172 -24.69 -0.42 10.32
C LYS A 172 -24.79 -0.03 11.79
N ASN A 173 -23.97 -0.66 12.62
CA ASN A 173 -23.94 -0.42 14.05
C ASN A 173 -22.61 -0.87 14.65
N ILE A 174 -21.50 -0.25 14.26
CA ILE A 174 -20.16 -0.71 14.65
C ILE A 174 -19.66 0.10 15.87
N PRO A 175 -19.11 -0.54 16.91
CA PRO A 175 -18.51 0.17 18.02
C PRO A 175 -17.44 1.17 17.55
N GLY A 176 -17.61 2.44 17.91
CA GLY A 176 -16.70 3.53 17.51
C GLY A 176 -17.26 4.47 16.44
N GLU A 177 -18.33 4.07 15.73
CA GLU A 177 -19.05 4.96 14.82
C GLU A 177 -19.86 6.01 15.60
N THR A 178 -20.06 7.18 14.99
CA THR A 178 -20.78 8.34 15.55
C THR A 178 -22.24 8.04 15.90
N ASN A 179 -22.80 6.98 15.35
CA ASN A 179 -24.20 6.56 15.49
C ASN A 179 -24.36 5.22 16.23
N PHE A 180 -23.29 4.69 16.84
CA PHE A 180 -23.31 3.41 17.53
C PHE A 180 -24.43 3.31 18.58
N ASP A 181 -25.23 2.26 18.49
CA ASP A 181 -26.31 1.90 19.39
C ASP A 181 -25.97 0.60 20.12
N PRO A 182 -25.52 0.67 21.39
CA PRO A 182 -25.18 -0.52 22.16
C PRO A 182 -26.38 -1.44 22.42
N ALA A 183 -27.61 -0.90 22.45
CA ALA A 183 -28.82 -1.71 22.58
C ALA A 183 -29.17 -2.45 21.28
N GLY A 184 -28.67 -1.97 20.15
CA GLY A 184 -28.78 -2.59 18.84
C GLY A 184 -30.17 -2.56 18.20
N ASP A 185 -31.11 -1.80 18.73
CA ASP A 185 -32.53 -1.87 18.38
C ASP A 185 -33.05 -0.64 17.62
N LYS A 186 -32.30 0.46 17.59
CA LYS A 186 -32.75 1.75 17.05
C LYS A 186 -33.10 1.67 15.56
N THR A 187 -32.17 1.18 14.74
CA THR A 187 -32.39 1.02 13.29
C THR A 187 -33.40 -0.08 12.99
N ALA A 188 -33.37 -1.19 13.74
CA ALA A 188 -34.31 -2.30 13.59
C ALA A 188 -35.77 -1.86 13.80
N LYS A 189 -36.04 -1.00 14.80
CA LYS A 189 -37.38 -0.43 15.09
C LYS A 189 -37.95 0.41 13.95
N VAL A 190 -37.11 0.95 13.07
CA VAL A 190 -37.54 1.70 11.88
C VAL A 190 -37.63 0.79 10.66
N LEU A 191 -36.65 -0.10 10.49
CA LEU A 191 -36.50 -0.99 9.34
C LEU A 191 -37.61 -2.04 9.27
N LEU A 192 -37.82 -2.82 10.33
CA LEU A 192 -38.74 -3.96 10.30
C LEU A 192 -40.19 -3.55 9.99
N PRO A 193 -40.77 -2.50 10.61
CA PRO A 193 -42.10 -2.04 10.24
C PRO A 193 -42.20 -1.53 8.80
N LEU A 194 -41.10 -0.98 8.24
CA LEU A 194 -41.06 -0.58 6.85
C LEU A 194 -41.12 -1.80 5.93
N LEU A 195 -40.32 -2.84 6.18
CA LEU A 195 -40.34 -4.08 5.40
C LEU A 195 -41.72 -4.76 5.42
N ALA A 196 -42.34 -4.85 6.60
CA ALA A 196 -43.67 -5.42 6.78
C ALA A 196 -44.75 -4.67 5.98
N ARG A 197 -44.65 -3.33 5.86
CA ARG A 197 -45.59 -2.53 5.04
C ARG A 197 -45.48 -2.83 3.55
N TYR A 198 -44.29 -3.17 3.06
CA TYR A 198 -44.09 -3.58 1.67
C TYR A 198 -44.36 -5.08 1.45
N GLY A 199 -44.51 -5.87 2.52
CA GLY A 199 -44.76 -7.31 2.45
C GLY A 199 -43.58 -8.09 1.86
N VAL A 200 -42.35 -7.62 2.09
CA VAL A 200 -41.12 -8.18 1.50
C VAL A 200 -40.31 -9.01 2.50
N ASP A 201 -40.82 -9.31 3.69
CA ASP A 201 -40.06 -10.00 4.75
C ASP A 201 -39.45 -11.32 4.31
N LYS A 202 -40.10 -12.03 3.38
CA LYS A 202 -39.60 -13.31 2.82
C LYS A 202 -38.47 -13.15 1.80
N ASP A 203 -38.30 -11.95 1.26
CA ASP A 203 -37.30 -11.60 0.25
C ASP A 203 -36.04 -11.00 0.89
N VAL A 204 -35.99 -10.86 2.23
CA VAL A 204 -34.95 -10.10 2.95
C VAL A 204 -34.10 -10.99 3.86
N VAL A 205 -32.80 -10.71 3.87
CA VAL A 205 -31.83 -11.11 4.89
C VAL A 205 -31.34 -9.86 5.59
N ILE A 206 -31.33 -9.85 6.92
CA ILE A 206 -30.75 -8.77 7.72
C ILE A 206 -29.34 -9.15 8.16
N GLN A 207 -28.36 -8.30 7.88
CA GLN A 207 -26.97 -8.53 8.29
C GLN A 207 -26.46 -7.42 9.21
N SER A 208 -25.43 -7.72 10.00
CA SER A 208 -24.80 -6.76 10.93
C SER A 208 -23.49 -7.34 11.48
N PHE A 209 -22.52 -6.46 11.76
CA PHE A 209 -21.32 -6.76 12.53
C PHE A 209 -21.57 -6.79 14.04
N TRP A 210 -22.64 -6.13 14.52
CA TRP A 210 -22.98 -6.15 15.93
C TRP A 210 -23.97 -7.29 16.23
N PRO A 211 -23.57 -8.32 16.98
CA PRO A 211 -24.40 -9.51 17.20
C PRO A 211 -25.69 -9.18 17.99
N VAL A 212 -25.63 -8.20 18.90
CA VAL A 212 -26.81 -7.77 19.67
C VAL A 212 -27.91 -7.25 18.75
N THR A 213 -27.56 -6.55 17.66
CA THR A 213 -28.54 -6.07 16.68
C THR A 213 -29.29 -7.23 16.02
N LEU A 214 -28.60 -8.32 15.66
CA LEU A 214 -29.26 -9.49 15.07
C LEU A 214 -30.16 -10.22 16.07
N VAL A 215 -29.76 -10.29 17.33
CA VAL A 215 -30.61 -10.81 18.41
C VAL A 215 -31.89 -9.98 18.54
N GLN A 216 -31.79 -8.64 18.50
CA GLN A 216 -32.96 -7.75 18.54
C GLN A 216 -33.87 -7.95 17.33
N VAL A 217 -33.31 -8.09 16.13
CA VAL A 217 -34.07 -8.39 14.91
C VAL A 217 -34.85 -9.70 15.05
N LYS A 218 -34.22 -10.78 15.51
CA LYS A 218 -34.91 -12.07 15.74
C LYS A 218 -35.98 -12.00 16.84
N GLN A 219 -35.77 -11.18 17.88
CA GLN A 219 -36.78 -10.96 18.92
C GLN A 219 -38.01 -10.23 18.38
N MET A 220 -37.81 -9.25 17.50
CA MET A 220 -38.90 -8.48 16.90
C MET A 220 -39.63 -9.26 15.80
N ASN A 221 -38.90 -10.01 14.97
CA ASN A 221 -39.46 -10.85 13.92
C ASN A 221 -38.61 -12.12 13.73
N PRO A 222 -38.96 -13.25 14.39
CA PRO A 222 -38.17 -14.48 14.32
C PRO A 222 -38.22 -15.17 12.95
N ALA A 223 -39.10 -14.73 12.04
CA ALA A 223 -39.19 -15.27 10.70
C ALA A 223 -38.18 -14.65 9.72
N LEU A 224 -37.57 -13.51 10.06
CA LEU A 224 -36.53 -12.90 9.23
C LEU A 224 -35.24 -13.71 9.32
N ARG A 225 -34.62 -13.91 8.16
CA ARG A 225 -33.29 -14.51 8.08
C ARG A 225 -32.23 -13.50 8.50
N THR A 226 -31.24 -13.95 9.24
CA THR A 226 -30.14 -13.11 9.70
C THR A 226 -28.77 -13.66 9.32
N GLN A 227 -27.84 -12.75 9.04
CA GLN A 227 -26.48 -13.04 8.63
C GLN A 227 -25.47 -12.28 9.51
N PHE A 228 -24.53 -13.02 10.11
CA PHE A 228 -23.55 -12.42 11.03
C PHE A 228 -22.21 -12.17 10.35
N LEU A 229 -21.78 -10.91 10.35
CA LEU A 229 -20.54 -10.42 9.75
C LEU A 229 -19.43 -10.30 10.80
N THR A 230 -18.20 -10.64 10.44
CA THR A 230 -17.00 -10.48 11.29
C THR A 230 -15.78 -10.10 10.47
N SER A 231 -14.91 -9.26 11.02
CA SER A 231 -13.74 -8.68 10.38
C SER A 231 -12.43 -9.36 10.75
N SER A 232 -11.71 -9.89 9.76
CA SER A 232 -10.35 -10.43 9.92
C SER A 232 -9.36 -9.35 10.40
N ALA A 233 -9.59 -8.08 10.05
CA ALA A 233 -8.77 -6.94 10.50
C ALA A 233 -8.86 -6.69 12.02
N SER A 234 -9.93 -7.15 12.66
CA SER A 234 -10.12 -7.10 14.12
C SER A 234 -9.64 -8.37 14.83
N GLY A 235 -9.00 -9.30 14.10
CA GLY A 235 -8.53 -10.58 14.62
C GLY A 235 -9.62 -11.65 14.76
N GLU A 236 -10.82 -11.41 14.21
CA GLU A 236 -11.92 -12.37 14.25
C GLU A 236 -11.70 -13.50 13.24
N THR A 237 -12.01 -14.73 13.66
CA THR A 237 -11.80 -15.94 12.86
C THR A 237 -13.12 -16.47 12.29
N ALA A 238 -13.06 -17.25 11.22
CA ALA A 238 -14.24 -17.87 10.62
C ALA A 238 -14.88 -18.91 11.55
N ALA A 239 -14.07 -19.64 12.34
CA ALA A 239 -14.59 -20.55 13.35
C ALA A 239 -15.31 -19.81 14.49
N ALA A 240 -14.80 -18.66 14.92
CA ALA A 240 -15.46 -17.83 15.94
C ALA A 240 -16.80 -17.27 15.44
N ASN A 241 -16.81 -16.74 14.20
CA ASN A 241 -18.05 -16.31 13.54
C ASN A 241 -19.10 -17.43 13.53
N LEU A 242 -18.70 -18.64 13.10
CA LEU A 242 -19.62 -19.78 13.06
C LEU A 242 -20.12 -20.17 14.45
N ALA A 243 -19.25 -20.17 15.46
CA ALA A 243 -19.64 -20.48 16.83
C ALA A 243 -20.72 -19.52 17.34
N ASP A 244 -20.57 -18.22 17.08
CA ASP A 244 -21.55 -17.20 17.47
C ASP A 244 -22.86 -17.31 16.69
N VAL A 245 -22.80 -17.62 15.39
CA VAL A 245 -23.98 -17.90 14.56
C VAL A 245 -24.79 -19.07 15.14
N ILE A 246 -24.11 -20.14 15.58
CA ILE A 246 -24.75 -21.29 16.21
C ILE A 246 -25.32 -20.89 17.57
N ALA A 247 -24.53 -20.24 18.42
CA ALA A 247 -24.89 -19.90 19.79
C ALA A 247 -26.08 -18.91 19.86
N THR A 248 -26.13 -17.95 18.93
CA THR A 248 -27.17 -16.91 18.91
C THR A 248 -28.33 -17.21 17.96
N GLY A 249 -28.28 -18.34 17.26
CA GLY A 249 -29.36 -18.82 16.41
C GLY A 249 -29.53 -18.03 15.10
N GLN A 250 -28.47 -17.40 14.59
CA GLN A 250 -28.49 -16.76 13.26
C GLN A 250 -28.51 -17.81 12.13
N ASP A 251 -28.86 -17.42 10.92
CA ASP A 251 -29.07 -18.35 9.81
C ASP A 251 -27.83 -18.51 8.92
N ILE A 252 -27.05 -17.43 8.77
CA ILE A 252 -25.93 -17.35 7.82
C ILE A 252 -24.67 -16.86 8.56
N SER A 253 -23.57 -17.59 8.35
CA SER A 253 -22.21 -17.22 8.72
C SER A 253 -21.55 -16.47 7.57
N ALA A 254 -21.09 -15.25 7.82
CA ALA A 254 -20.47 -14.40 6.82
C ALA A 254 -19.14 -13.84 7.34
N PRO A 255 -18.08 -14.67 7.47
CA PRO A 255 -16.76 -14.16 7.80
C PRO A 255 -16.13 -13.46 6.60
N ASN A 256 -15.10 -12.66 6.88
CA ASN A 256 -14.14 -12.24 5.85
C ASN A 256 -13.57 -13.45 5.08
N PHE A 257 -13.48 -13.35 3.75
CA PHE A 257 -12.97 -14.44 2.88
C PHE A 257 -11.47 -14.73 3.11
N ASP A 258 -10.75 -13.76 3.66
CA ASP A 258 -9.33 -13.81 4.01
C ASP A 258 -9.08 -14.08 5.50
N ALA A 259 -10.13 -14.45 6.26
CA ALA A 259 -9.96 -14.89 7.63
C ALA A 259 -8.99 -16.09 7.70
N PRO A 260 -8.06 -16.12 8.67
CA PRO A 260 -6.88 -16.99 8.65
C PRO A 260 -7.21 -18.48 8.67
N ASP A 261 -8.36 -18.86 9.21
CA ASP A 261 -8.87 -20.22 9.33
C ASP A 261 -10.05 -20.52 8.38
N PHE A 262 -10.36 -19.63 7.42
CA PHE A 262 -11.46 -19.83 6.47
C PHE A 262 -11.12 -20.90 5.43
N LEU A 263 -11.43 -22.15 5.80
CA LEU A 263 -11.13 -23.36 5.05
C LEU A 263 -12.38 -24.24 4.92
N ALA A 264 -12.32 -25.23 4.02
CA ALA A 264 -13.42 -26.16 3.77
C ALA A 264 -13.99 -26.83 5.05
N PRO A 265 -13.20 -27.18 6.09
CA PRO A 265 -13.75 -27.71 7.33
C PRO A 265 -14.72 -26.76 8.06
N VAL A 266 -14.50 -25.44 8.01
CA VAL A 266 -15.42 -24.47 8.62
C VAL A 266 -16.74 -24.44 7.85
N VAL A 267 -16.69 -24.48 6.52
CA VAL A 267 -17.88 -24.57 5.66
C VAL A 267 -18.67 -25.85 5.95
N GLN A 268 -17.98 -26.99 6.04
CA GLN A 268 -18.60 -28.28 6.37
C GLN A 268 -19.23 -28.28 7.77
N ALA A 269 -18.55 -27.68 8.76
CA ALA A 269 -19.09 -27.55 10.11
C ALA A 269 -20.36 -26.67 10.13
N ALA A 270 -20.38 -25.59 9.35
CA ALA A 270 -21.56 -24.74 9.19
C ALA A 270 -22.73 -25.53 8.59
N HIS A 271 -22.50 -26.27 7.51
CA HIS A 271 -23.51 -27.12 6.88
C HIS A 271 -24.01 -28.21 7.82
N ALA A 272 -23.13 -28.85 8.60
CA ALA A 272 -23.52 -29.83 9.61
C ALA A 272 -24.39 -29.23 10.73
N ALA A 273 -24.20 -27.94 11.03
CA ALA A 273 -25.03 -27.17 11.96
C ALA A 273 -26.29 -26.56 11.29
N GLY A 274 -26.56 -26.87 10.02
CA GLY A 274 -27.70 -26.33 9.26
C GLY A 274 -27.60 -24.83 8.95
N LYS A 275 -26.38 -24.27 8.93
CA LYS A 275 -26.09 -22.87 8.64
C LYS A 275 -25.57 -22.72 7.21
N GLN A 276 -25.83 -21.56 6.61
CA GLN A 276 -25.24 -21.20 5.32
C GLN A 276 -23.98 -20.37 5.50
N VAL A 277 -23.10 -20.36 4.49
CA VAL A 277 -21.84 -19.62 4.51
C VAL A 277 -21.73 -18.70 3.30
N LEU A 278 -21.72 -17.38 3.54
CA LEU A 278 -21.62 -16.33 2.51
C LEU A 278 -20.51 -15.32 2.89
N PRO A 279 -19.22 -15.62 2.62
CA PRO A 279 -18.13 -14.71 2.96
C PRO A 279 -18.09 -13.47 2.06
N TYR A 280 -17.39 -12.45 2.53
CA TYR A 280 -17.15 -11.17 1.84
C TYR A 280 -15.68 -10.74 1.99
N THR A 281 -15.06 -9.92 1.14
CA THR A 281 -15.47 -9.51 -0.21
C THR A 281 -14.41 -9.98 -1.20
N PRO A 282 -14.44 -11.25 -1.67
CA PRO A 282 -13.49 -11.71 -2.68
C PRO A 282 -13.76 -11.00 -4.01
N ASP A 283 -12.76 -10.27 -4.51
CA ASP A 283 -12.90 -9.44 -5.73
C ASP A 283 -11.97 -9.89 -6.86
N ALA A 284 -10.80 -10.44 -6.54
CA ALA A 284 -9.92 -11.01 -7.54
C ALA A 284 -10.52 -12.32 -8.08
N TYR A 285 -10.38 -12.58 -9.39
CA TYR A 285 -10.94 -13.78 -10.00
C TYR A 285 -10.42 -15.08 -9.37
N ALA A 286 -9.13 -15.10 -8.98
CA ALA A 286 -8.53 -16.22 -8.27
C ALA A 286 -9.16 -16.45 -6.88
N ASP A 287 -9.44 -15.38 -6.14
CA ASP A 287 -10.10 -15.46 -4.83
C ASP A 287 -11.55 -15.91 -4.96
N LEU A 288 -12.28 -15.38 -5.95
CA LEU A 288 -13.63 -15.86 -6.29
C LEU A 288 -13.63 -17.38 -6.54
N GLN A 289 -12.73 -17.88 -7.39
CA GLN A 289 -12.59 -19.31 -7.68
C GLN A 289 -12.23 -20.12 -6.42
N LYS A 290 -11.26 -19.65 -5.64
CA LYS A 290 -10.82 -20.31 -4.40
C LYS A 290 -11.97 -20.39 -3.40
N THR A 291 -12.66 -19.28 -3.14
CA THR A 291 -13.77 -19.20 -2.20
C THR A 291 -14.93 -20.09 -2.63
N LEU A 292 -15.32 -20.08 -3.91
CA LEU A 292 -16.33 -20.99 -4.45
C LEU A 292 -15.91 -22.45 -4.31
N GLY A 293 -14.62 -22.76 -4.51
CA GLY A 293 -14.04 -24.09 -4.36
C GLY A 293 -14.09 -24.66 -2.94
N LEU A 294 -14.29 -23.82 -1.91
CA LEU A 294 -14.49 -24.27 -0.52
C LEU A 294 -15.89 -24.87 -0.28
N GLY A 295 -16.82 -24.72 -1.24
CA GLY A 295 -18.19 -25.22 -1.12
C GLY A 295 -19.15 -24.27 -0.40
N VAL A 296 -18.86 -22.96 -0.40
CA VAL A 296 -19.73 -21.93 0.20
C VAL A 296 -21.10 -21.87 -0.47
N ASP A 297 -22.12 -21.41 0.24
CA ASP A 297 -23.48 -21.24 -0.28
C ASP A 297 -23.62 -20.02 -1.19
N GLY A 298 -22.69 -19.07 -1.07
CA GLY A 298 -22.62 -17.86 -1.87
C GLY A 298 -21.42 -17.02 -1.50
N LEU A 299 -21.31 -15.83 -2.10
CA LEU A 299 -20.32 -14.83 -1.75
C LEU A 299 -20.86 -13.43 -2.00
N ILE A 300 -20.28 -12.45 -1.32
CA ILE A 300 -20.57 -11.02 -1.47
C ILE A 300 -19.37 -10.39 -2.18
N THR A 301 -19.56 -9.76 -3.34
CA THR A 301 -18.45 -9.24 -4.16
C THR A 301 -18.78 -7.89 -4.82
N ASN A 302 -17.76 -7.05 -5.02
CA ASN A 302 -17.88 -5.84 -5.83
C ASN A 302 -17.96 -6.14 -7.33
N PHE A 303 -17.52 -7.33 -7.76
CA PHE A 303 -17.49 -7.79 -9.16
C PHE A 303 -18.48 -8.95 -9.41
N PRO A 304 -19.80 -8.74 -9.26
CA PRO A 304 -20.76 -9.83 -9.42
C PRO A 304 -20.73 -10.47 -10.81
N ALA A 305 -20.34 -9.76 -11.88
CA ALA A 305 -20.23 -10.39 -13.20
C ALA A 305 -19.05 -11.37 -13.29
N CYS A 306 -17.93 -11.11 -12.61
CA CYS A 306 -16.85 -12.09 -12.47
C CYS A 306 -17.32 -13.34 -11.73
N ALA A 307 -18.07 -13.18 -10.63
CA ALA A 307 -18.61 -14.31 -9.87
C ALA A 307 -19.62 -15.14 -10.67
N LEU A 308 -20.53 -14.47 -11.39
CA LEU A 308 -21.45 -15.13 -12.32
C LEU A 308 -20.69 -15.91 -13.40
N GLN A 309 -19.66 -15.31 -14.00
CA GLN A 309 -18.79 -15.96 -14.99
C GLN A 309 -18.04 -17.16 -14.40
N ALA A 310 -17.51 -17.05 -13.17
CA ALA A 310 -16.85 -18.13 -12.45
C ALA A 310 -17.77 -19.33 -12.20
N LEU A 311 -19.07 -19.09 -12.04
CA LEU A 311 -20.13 -20.09 -11.93
C LEU A 311 -20.66 -20.59 -13.30
N GLY A 312 -20.07 -20.15 -14.41
CA GLY A 312 -20.50 -20.51 -15.76
C GLY A 312 -21.84 -19.88 -16.18
N ARG A 313 -22.32 -18.85 -15.48
CA ARG A 313 -23.54 -18.11 -15.83
C ARG A 313 -23.24 -17.10 -16.93
N ALA A 314 -24.18 -16.92 -17.84
CA ALA A 314 -24.03 -15.99 -18.95
C ALA A 314 -23.91 -14.55 -18.45
N VAL A 315 -22.83 -13.88 -18.82
CA VAL A 315 -22.62 -12.45 -18.61
C VAL A 315 -22.14 -11.80 -19.91
N PRO A 316 -22.51 -10.55 -20.20
CA PRO A 316 -21.95 -9.85 -21.34
C PRO A 316 -20.45 -9.62 -21.12
N ALA A 317 -19.64 -9.60 -22.18
CA ALA A 317 -18.19 -9.33 -22.05
C ALA A 317 -17.90 -7.92 -21.49
N ARG A 318 -18.84 -7.00 -21.69
CA ARG A 318 -18.79 -5.63 -21.20
C ARG A 318 -20.14 -5.20 -20.64
N ILE A 319 -20.09 -4.38 -19.60
CA ILE A 319 -21.26 -3.90 -18.89
C ILE A 319 -21.51 -2.45 -19.29
N ALA A 320 -22.66 -2.21 -19.91
CA ALA A 320 -23.14 -0.89 -20.24
C ALA A 320 -24.30 -0.53 -19.30
N THR A 321 -24.04 0.42 -18.40
CA THR A 321 -25.05 1.01 -17.51
C THR A 321 -25.42 2.39 -18.04
N ASP A 322 -26.70 2.75 -18.02
CA ASP A 322 -27.18 4.02 -18.59
C ASP A 322 -26.45 5.21 -17.94
N GLY A 323 -25.77 6.02 -18.77
CA GLY A 323 -24.98 7.18 -18.33
C GLY A 323 -23.58 6.85 -17.79
N ILE A 324 -23.22 5.57 -17.65
CA ILE A 324 -21.91 5.13 -17.15
C ILE A 324 -21.05 4.61 -18.33
N PRO A 325 -19.77 4.99 -18.43
CA PRO A 325 -18.86 4.41 -19.41
C PRO A 325 -18.82 2.88 -19.32
N GLU A 326 -18.77 2.23 -20.49
CA GLU A 326 -18.75 0.78 -20.61
C GLU A 326 -17.48 0.19 -19.96
N THR A 327 -17.65 -0.83 -19.11
CA THR A 327 -16.56 -1.51 -18.39
C THR A 327 -16.45 -2.97 -18.78
N ALA A 328 -15.26 -3.56 -18.64
CA ALA A 328 -15.11 -5.01 -18.76
C ALA A 328 -15.92 -5.69 -17.64
N ALA A 329 -16.67 -6.74 -17.98
CA ALA A 329 -17.46 -7.48 -17.00
C ALA A 329 -16.57 -8.20 -15.98
N CYS A 330 -15.45 -8.75 -16.47
CA CYS A 330 -14.40 -9.26 -15.63
C CYS A 330 -13.03 -8.79 -16.13
N PRO A 331 -12.50 -7.65 -15.64
CA PRO A 331 -11.17 -7.20 -16.01
C PRO A 331 -10.12 -8.21 -15.52
N ASP A 332 -9.00 -8.33 -16.23
CA ASP A 332 -7.87 -9.17 -15.82
C ASP A 332 -7.20 -8.54 -14.59
N VAL A 333 -7.66 -8.95 -13.40
CA VAL A 333 -7.20 -8.44 -12.09
C VAL A 333 -5.88 -9.12 -11.67
N SER A 334 -5.01 -9.45 -12.63
CA SER A 334 -3.60 -9.73 -12.33
C SER A 334 -2.85 -8.46 -11.90
N ALA A 335 -3.45 -7.28 -12.10
CA ALA A 335 -3.11 -6.11 -11.30
C ALA A 335 -3.58 -6.39 -9.87
N PRO A 336 -2.69 -6.39 -8.87
CA PRO A 336 -3.09 -6.64 -7.49
C PRO A 336 -4.28 -5.72 -7.15
N PRO A 337 -5.25 -6.18 -6.35
CA PRO A 337 -6.16 -5.27 -5.69
C PRO A 337 -5.28 -4.17 -5.08
N ALA A 338 -5.69 -2.90 -5.19
CA ALA A 338 -5.12 -1.91 -4.28
C ALA A 338 -5.41 -2.45 -2.88
N ALA A 339 -4.39 -3.05 -2.25
CA ALA A 339 -4.54 -3.62 -0.93
C ALA A 339 -5.10 -2.50 -0.06
N SER A 340 -6.17 -2.85 0.67
CA SER A 340 -6.83 -2.04 1.70
C SER A 340 -6.16 -0.69 1.94
N LEU A 341 -6.79 0.37 1.43
CA LEU A 341 -6.39 1.76 1.68
C LEU A 341 -6.51 2.16 3.18
N ALA A 342 -6.90 1.23 4.06
CA ALA A 342 -7.08 1.46 5.49
C ALA A 342 -5.80 1.86 6.22
N ASP A 343 -4.62 1.49 5.72
CA ASP A 343 -3.33 1.77 6.36
C ASP A 343 -2.58 2.97 5.75
N ARG A 344 -3.22 3.74 4.85
CA ARG A 344 -2.62 4.97 4.32
C ARG A 344 -2.77 6.10 5.34
N PRO A 345 -1.66 6.66 5.87
CA PRO A 345 -1.75 7.79 6.77
C PRO A 345 -2.36 8.99 6.05
N ASP A 346 -3.23 9.73 6.75
CA ASP A 346 -3.82 10.95 6.24
C ASP A 346 -2.78 12.09 6.14
N ALA A 347 -3.17 13.16 5.44
CA ALA A 347 -2.29 14.31 5.23
C ALA A 347 -1.88 15.00 6.54
N ALA A 348 -2.73 14.98 7.57
CA ALA A 348 -2.44 15.61 8.86
C ALA A 348 -1.36 14.83 9.63
N THR A 349 -1.47 13.51 9.63
CA THR A 349 -0.48 12.57 10.18
C THR A 349 0.86 12.76 9.50
N CYS A 350 0.89 12.83 8.17
CA CYS A 350 2.14 13.04 7.45
C CYS A 350 2.73 14.42 7.68
N ALA A 351 1.91 15.48 7.69
CA ALA A 351 2.36 16.82 8.03
C ALA A 351 3.00 16.90 9.43
N ALA A 352 2.47 16.17 10.42
CA ALA A 352 3.03 16.12 11.77
C ALA A 352 4.38 15.38 11.86
N LEU A 353 4.66 14.48 10.92
CA LEU A 353 5.88 13.68 10.84
C LEU A 353 6.95 14.28 9.91
N ARG A 354 6.65 15.39 9.22
CA ARG A 354 7.65 16.12 8.43
C ARG A 354 8.70 16.76 9.35
N PRO A 355 9.97 16.81 8.93
CA PRO A 355 10.96 17.61 9.62
C PRO A 355 10.73 19.11 9.35
N THR A 356 11.42 19.95 10.11
CA THR A 356 11.38 21.42 9.97
C THR A 356 11.69 21.87 8.53
N ARG A 357 12.73 21.29 7.91
CA ARG A 357 13.04 21.49 6.49
C ARG A 357 12.54 20.34 5.66
N TRP A 358 11.41 20.58 4.99
CA TRP A 358 10.81 19.65 4.05
C TRP A 358 10.48 20.37 2.74
N LEU A 359 10.74 19.72 1.61
CA LEU A 359 10.36 20.21 0.29
C LEU A 359 9.70 19.11 -0.55
N ALA A 360 8.68 19.49 -1.32
CA ALA A 360 8.02 18.59 -2.27
C ALA A 360 9.02 18.02 -3.30
N ALA A 361 8.66 16.89 -3.89
CA ALA A 361 9.50 16.22 -4.86
C ALA A 361 9.73 17.10 -6.11
N THR A 362 10.97 17.14 -6.61
CA THR A 362 11.33 17.90 -7.82
C THR A 362 11.83 16.96 -8.92
N GLY A 363 11.48 17.24 -10.16
CA GLY A 363 11.78 16.28 -11.22
C GLY A 363 11.38 16.70 -12.62
N THR A 364 11.54 15.75 -13.54
CA THR A 364 11.32 15.97 -14.97
C THR A 364 10.34 14.93 -15.52
N ALA A 365 9.27 15.40 -16.16
CA ALA A 365 8.28 14.58 -16.84
C ALA A 365 8.70 14.27 -18.28
N ASP A 366 8.25 13.13 -18.81
CA ASP A 366 8.38 12.78 -20.22
C ASP A 366 7.06 12.14 -20.72
N ALA A 367 6.63 12.54 -21.92
CA ALA A 367 5.40 12.04 -22.52
C ALA A 367 5.50 10.57 -22.95
N HIS A 368 6.71 10.09 -23.22
CA HIS A 368 7.01 8.73 -23.66
C HIS A 368 7.55 7.83 -22.53
N ALA A 369 7.33 8.25 -21.28
CA ALA A 369 7.73 7.53 -20.08
C ALA A 369 7.30 6.06 -20.12
N ARG A 370 8.23 5.16 -19.80
CA ARG A 370 7.96 3.73 -19.59
C ARG A 370 8.10 3.30 -18.14
N LEU A 371 8.82 4.09 -17.35
CA LEU A 371 9.00 3.90 -15.91
C LEU A 371 9.16 5.27 -15.28
N ARG A 372 8.44 5.56 -14.20
CA ARG A 372 8.71 6.71 -13.34
C ARG A 372 9.60 6.27 -12.19
N VAL A 373 10.65 7.04 -11.90
CA VAL A 373 11.52 6.78 -10.76
C VAL A 373 11.46 7.92 -9.77
N VAL A 374 11.43 7.60 -8.47
CA VAL A 374 11.43 8.55 -7.37
C VAL A 374 12.54 8.15 -6.40
N GLY A 375 13.56 8.99 -6.24
CA GLY A 375 14.60 8.85 -5.23
C GLY A 375 14.27 9.71 -4.01
N ILE A 376 14.04 9.07 -2.86
CA ILE A 376 13.65 9.75 -1.62
C ILE A 376 14.90 10.12 -0.81
N GLN A 377 15.09 11.43 -0.59
CA GLN A 377 16.08 11.96 0.35
C GLN A 377 15.47 12.02 1.74
N TYR A 378 15.60 10.94 2.49
CA TYR A 378 14.99 10.85 3.80
C TYR A 378 15.90 11.45 4.88
N LYS A 379 15.33 12.35 5.70
CA LYS A 379 15.98 12.81 6.94
C LYS A 379 15.69 11.79 8.04
N GLN A 380 16.66 10.96 8.34
CA GLN A 380 16.53 9.91 9.35
C GLN A 380 16.51 10.47 10.76
N GLU A 381 15.51 10.03 11.53
CA GLU A 381 15.35 10.42 12.94
C GLU A 381 14.88 9.24 13.77
N VAL A 382 15.61 8.96 14.86
CA VAL A 382 15.37 7.81 15.75
C VAL A 382 14.01 7.89 16.46
N ARG A 383 13.38 9.07 16.51
CA ARG A 383 12.01 9.24 17.05
C ARG A 383 10.96 8.42 16.30
N HIS A 384 11.21 8.07 15.03
CA HIS A 384 10.25 7.35 14.19
C HIS A 384 10.27 5.83 14.43
N VAL A 385 11.23 5.30 15.18
CA VAL A 385 11.32 3.86 15.53
C VAL A 385 10.87 3.59 16.97
N GLY A 386 9.88 4.34 17.48
CA GLY A 386 9.27 4.06 18.77
C GLY A 386 8.58 2.69 18.82
N SER A 387 7.94 2.30 17.72
CA SER A 387 7.27 1.01 17.53
C SER A 387 7.33 0.59 16.06
N TYR A 388 6.95 -0.66 15.78
CA TYR A 388 6.76 -1.15 14.41
C TYR A 388 5.79 -0.27 13.62
N ALA A 389 4.69 0.15 14.26
CA ALA A 389 3.68 1.01 13.66
C ALA A 389 4.23 2.41 13.35
N SER A 390 4.99 3.03 14.24
CA SER A 390 5.52 4.38 14.00
C SER A 390 6.46 4.43 12.80
N PHE A 391 7.34 3.43 12.67
CA PHE A 391 8.26 3.35 11.54
C PHE A 391 7.52 3.13 10.24
N ARG A 392 6.58 2.16 10.23
CA ARG A 392 5.70 1.89 9.09
C ARG A 392 4.94 3.15 8.66
N THR A 393 4.35 3.88 9.61
CA THR A 393 3.63 5.13 9.33
C THR A 393 4.54 6.18 8.72
N LYS A 394 5.76 6.38 9.24
CA LYS A 394 6.70 7.35 8.66
C LYS A 394 7.09 6.96 7.23
N MET A 395 7.40 5.68 6.97
CA MET A 395 7.73 5.22 5.62
C MET A 395 6.56 5.41 4.64
N ARG A 396 5.33 5.14 5.07
CA ARG A 396 4.12 5.42 4.28
C ARG A 396 3.88 6.91 4.08
N CYS A 397 4.23 7.75 5.04
CA CYS A 397 4.15 9.20 4.85
C CYS A 397 5.14 9.71 3.82
N LEU A 398 6.35 9.16 3.72
CA LEU A 398 7.26 9.47 2.62
C LEU A 398 6.63 9.10 1.27
N MET A 399 5.89 7.99 1.21
CA MET A 399 5.11 7.64 0.02
C MET A 399 4.02 8.65 -0.29
N GLN A 400 3.20 9.06 0.70
CA GLN A 400 2.14 10.05 0.51
C GLN A 400 2.68 11.41 0.07
N ASP A 401 3.81 11.83 0.65
CA ASP A 401 4.38 13.15 0.43
C ASP A 401 5.14 13.25 -0.91
N HIS A 402 5.81 12.17 -1.32
CA HIS A 402 6.76 12.23 -2.43
C HIS A 402 6.46 11.30 -3.61
N ALA A 403 5.74 10.20 -3.42
CA ALA A 403 5.51 9.21 -4.48
C ALA A 403 4.07 9.26 -5.02
N VAL A 404 3.07 9.26 -4.13
CA VAL A 404 1.64 9.27 -4.50
C VAL A 404 1.26 10.43 -5.43
N PRO A 405 1.69 11.69 -5.17
CA PRO A 405 1.36 12.82 -6.05
C PRO A 405 1.95 12.70 -7.46
N LEU A 406 2.90 11.77 -7.64
CA LEU A 406 3.57 11.51 -8.90
C LEU A 406 3.04 10.24 -9.59
N MET A 407 2.07 9.52 -9.02
CA MET A 407 1.54 8.32 -9.63
C MET A 407 0.74 8.65 -10.89
N ARG A 408 0.86 7.79 -11.91
CA ARG A 408 0.13 7.91 -13.17
C ARG A 408 -0.43 6.56 -13.55
N ALA A 409 -1.71 6.51 -13.89
CA ALA A 409 -2.38 5.29 -14.31
C ALA A 409 -1.61 4.64 -15.50
N GLY A 410 -1.32 3.35 -15.38
CA GLY A 410 -0.63 2.57 -16.41
C GLY A 410 0.87 2.83 -16.55
N LEU A 411 1.47 3.73 -15.76
CA LEU A 411 2.92 3.96 -15.73
C LEU A 411 3.52 3.30 -14.49
N PRO A 412 4.33 2.23 -14.62
CA PRO A 412 5.05 1.65 -13.50
C PRO A 412 5.90 2.70 -12.77
N MET A 413 5.97 2.58 -11.44
CA MET A 413 6.79 3.44 -10.60
C MET A 413 7.81 2.63 -9.81
N LEU A 414 9.05 3.08 -9.78
CA LEU A 414 10.12 2.61 -8.92
C LEU A 414 10.43 3.68 -7.87
N VAL A 415 10.33 3.31 -6.61
CA VAL A 415 10.65 4.18 -5.47
C VAL A 415 11.93 3.66 -4.83
N VAL A 416 12.94 4.53 -4.77
CA VAL A 416 14.26 4.21 -4.25
C VAL A 416 14.47 5.00 -2.96
N PHE A 417 14.50 4.30 -1.84
CA PHE A 417 14.92 4.84 -0.55
C PHE A 417 16.45 4.86 -0.47
N ASN A 418 16.98 5.70 0.43
CA ASN A 418 18.41 5.79 0.69
C ASN A 418 18.99 4.48 1.27
N GLU A 419 20.32 4.43 1.31
CA GLU A 419 21.05 3.33 1.95
C GLU A 419 20.76 3.30 3.45
N ASP A 420 20.68 2.10 4.03
CA ASP A 420 20.50 1.87 5.47
C ASP A 420 19.23 2.48 6.07
N ILE A 421 18.20 2.72 5.25
CA ILE A 421 16.87 3.14 5.72
C ILE A 421 16.29 2.19 6.79
N GLY A 422 16.66 0.91 6.75
CA GLY A 422 16.28 -0.08 7.76
C GLY A 422 17.12 -0.06 9.04
N LEU A 423 18.31 0.56 9.06
CA LEU A 423 19.30 0.40 10.12
C LEU A 423 18.78 0.82 11.50
N MET A 424 18.09 1.97 11.57
CA MET A 424 17.53 2.49 12.83
C MET A 424 16.43 1.60 13.41
N THR A 425 15.85 0.66 12.64
CA THR A 425 14.84 -0.25 13.18
C THR A 425 15.40 -1.20 14.24
N LEU A 426 16.73 -1.30 14.38
CA LEU A 426 17.38 -1.90 15.57
C LEU A 426 16.88 -1.30 16.88
N ALA A 427 16.59 0.00 16.88
CA ALA A 427 16.09 0.73 18.01
C ALA A 427 14.56 0.72 18.10
N THR A 428 13.87 -0.29 17.53
CA THR A 428 12.42 -0.45 17.66
C THR A 428 12.03 -0.93 19.05
N GLY A 429 10.90 -0.43 19.57
CA GLY A 429 10.23 -1.05 20.71
C GLY A 429 10.96 -0.91 22.05
N THR A 430 10.67 -1.78 22.99
CA THR A 430 11.26 -1.79 24.35
C THR A 430 12.75 -2.07 24.33
N ARG A 431 13.23 -2.97 23.46
CA ARG A 431 14.68 -3.25 23.31
C ARG A 431 15.47 -2.04 22.82
N GLY A 432 14.87 -1.19 21.99
CA GLY A 432 15.48 0.04 21.49
C GLY A 432 15.35 1.26 22.40
N ALA A 433 14.61 1.18 23.50
CA ALA A 433 14.22 2.36 24.30
C ALA A 433 15.42 3.16 24.82
N ALA A 434 16.44 2.47 25.37
CA ALA A 434 17.65 3.13 25.89
C ALA A 434 18.45 3.85 24.80
N VAL A 435 18.47 3.32 23.57
CA VAL A 435 19.12 3.99 22.43
C VAL A 435 18.35 5.25 22.02
N ARG A 436 17.01 5.20 22.03
CA ARG A 436 16.19 6.39 21.74
C ARG A 436 16.34 7.47 22.80
N GLU A 437 16.45 7.08 24.07
CA GLU A 437 16.73 8.02 25.17
C GLU A 437 18.11 8.65 24.99
N GLN A 438 19.14 7.85 24.70
CA GLN A 438 20.48 8.36 24.38
C GLN A 438 20.45 9.33 23.18
N ALA A 439 19.67 9.04 22.14
CA ALA A 439 19.53 9.92 20.98
C ALA A 439 18.90 11.28 21.32
N ALA A 440 18.08 11.35 22.37
CA ALA A 440 17.48 12.59 22.85
C ALA A 440 18.46 13.43 23.71
N THR A 441 19.45 12.79 24.32
CA THR A 441 20.52 13.44 25.09
C THR A 441 21.90 12.99 24.60
N PRO A 442 22.33 13.40 23.39
CA PRO A 442 23.52 12.86 22.76
C PRO A 442 24.76 13.03 23.65
N LEU A 443 25.57 11.98 23.75
CA LEU A 443 26.91 12.08 24.31
C LEU A 443 27.70 13.06 23.46
N ARG A 444 28.03 14.22 24.03
CA ARG A 444 28.87 15.24 23.38
C ARG A 444 30.31 14.73 23.39
N GLY A 445 30.66 13.93 22.38
CA GLY A 445 32.01 13.38 22.25
C GLY A 445 33.05 14.51 22.10
N PRO A 446 34.19 14.46 22.82
CA PRO A 446 35.25 15.47 22.69
C PRO A 446 36.09 15.36 21.39
N LEU A 447 35.75 14.45 20.46
CA LEU A 447 36.64 14.03 19.36
C LEU A 447 36.09 14.23 17.92
N GLY A 448 34.91 14.84 17.73
CA GLY A 448 34.35 15.09 16.38
C GLY A 448 34.16 13.82 15.53
N ASP A 449 34.07 13.98 14.20
CA ASP A 449 33.82 12.94 13.17
C ASP A 449 34.77 11.71 13.18
N GLN A 450 35.78 11.65 14.07
CA GLN A 450 36.84 10.63 14.05
C GLN A 450 36.44 9.33 14.76
N VAL A 451 35.57 9.36 15.77
CA VAL A 451 35.05 8.16 16.47
C VAL A 451 33.61 8.41 16.92
N PRO A 452 32.59 7.72 16.34
CA PRO A 452 31.20 7.90 16.71
C PRO A 452 30.89 7.18 18.03
N ALA A 453 31.24 7.82 19.15
CA ALA A 453 31.05 7.30 20.50
C ALA A 453 29.58 7.00 20.79
N GLY A 454 28.66 7.81 20.26
CA GLY A 454 27.22 7.61 20.35
C GLY A 454 26.79 6.29 19.72
N ILE A 455 27.19 6.04 18.46
CA ILE A 455 26.96 4.75 17.78
C ILE A 455 27.50 3.57 18.60
N LEU A 456 28.73 3.66 19.10
CA LEU A 456 29.35 2.59 19.91
C LEU A 456 28.57 2.31 21.20
N THR A 457 28.18 3.36 21.93
CA THR A 457 27.33 3.22 23.12
C THR A 457 25.96 2.63 22.76
N GLY A 458 25.34 3.08 21.66
CA GLY A 458 24.05 2.58 21.20
C GLY A 458 24.09 1.09 20.86
N LEU A 459 25.12 0.64 20.13
CA LEU A 459 25.34 -0.78 19.85
C LEU A 459 25.57 -1.60 21.14
N GLY A 460 26.28 -1.04 22.13
CA GLY A 460 26.45 -1.66 23.44
C GLY A 460 25.13 -1.84 24.19
N LEU A 461 24.28 -0.81 24.21
CA LEU A 461 22.95 -0.87 24.82
C LEU A 461 22.05 -1.91 24.13
N LEU A 462 22.10 -1.99 22.79
CA LEU A 462 21.35 -3.01 22.05
C LEU A 462 21.89 -4.42 22.33
N ASN A 463 23.20 -4.62 22.38
CA ASN A 463 23.77 -5.92 22.76
C ASN A 463 23.27 -6.39 24.12
N ALA A 464 23.13 -5.49 25.10
CA ALA A 464 22.56 -5.80 26.39
C ALA A 464 21.05 -6.11 26.30
N ALA A 465 20.28 -5.33 25.55
CA ALA A 465 18.84 -5.52 25.37
C ALA A 465 18.48 -6.81 24.62
N TYR A 466 19.36 -7.28 23.72
CA TYR A 466 19.23 -8.52 22.96
C TYR A 466 20.06 -9.68 23.55
N ALA A 467 20.56 -9.57 24.79
CA ALA A 467 21.47 -10.56 25.37
C ALA A 467 20.99 -12.03 25.29
N PRO A 468 19.70 -12.36 25.55
CA PRO A 468 19.21 -13.73 25.38
C PRO A 468 19.30 -14.22 23.93
N GLN A 469 18.97 -13.38 22.95
CA GLN A 469 19.03 -13.70 21.53
C GLN A 469 20.48 -13.82 21.05
N VAL A 470 21.37 -12.95 21.53
CA VAL A 470 22.81 -13.03 21.26
C VAL A 470 23.36 -14.37 21.75
N ALA A 471 23.06 -14.78 22.99
CA ALA A 471 23.53 -16.06 23.53
C ALA A 471 22.98 -17.26 22.72
N ALA A 472 21.71 -17.20 22.31
CA ALA A 472 21.09 -18.22 21.46
C ALA A 472 21.79 -18.35 20.11
N TYR A 473 22.04 -17.23 19.43
CA TYR A 473 22.70 -17.25 18.12
C TYR A 473 24.18 -17.59 18.21
N GLN A 474 24.88 -17.26 19.29
CA GLN A 474 26.26 -17.73 19.52
C GLN A 474 26.33 -19.26 19.64
N ALA A 475 25.29 -19.89 20.21
CA ALA A 475 25.19 -21.34 20.26
C ALA A 475 24.85 -21.95 18.89
N MET A 476 23.97 -21.31 18.11
CA MET A 476 23.58 -21.76 16.77
C MET A 476 24.70 -21.57 15.74
N PHE A 477 25.46 -20.48 15.84
CA PHE A 477 26.53 -20.12 14.93
C PHE A 477 27.81 -19.81 15.73
N PRO A 478 28.60 -20.83 16.08
CA PRO A 478 29.86 -20.62 16.79
C PRO A 478 30.80 -19.69 16.01
N GLY A 479 31.32 -18.67 16.68
CA GLY A 479 32.29 -17.74 16.07
C GLY A 479 31.69 -16.52 15.37
N ILE A 480 30.44 -16.15 15.64
CA ILE A 480 29.90 -14.83 15.24
C ILE A 480 30.86 -13.73 15.74
N ASP A 481 31.20 -12.80 14.85
CA ASP A 481 31.94 -11.59 15.23
C ASP A 481 31.12 -10.76 16.24
N PRO A 482 31.65 -10.47 17.44
CA PRO A 482 30.93 -9.72 18.47
C PRO A 482 30.42 -8.35 18.02
N ARG A 483 31.01 -7.74 17.00
CA ARG A 483 30.60 -6.44 16.46
C ARG A 483 29.27 -6.51 15.71
N LYS A 484 29.00 -7.62 15.02
CA LYS A 484 27.77 -7.81 14.22
C LYS A 484 26.69 -8.66 14.90
N GLN A 485 26.96 -9.26 16.07
CA GLN A 485 26.04 -10.20 16.71
C GLN A 485 24.65 -9.61 17.00
N VAL A 486 24.58 -8.30 17.29
CA VAL A 486 23.31 -7.62 17.55
C VAL A 486 22.41 -7.58 16.31
N PHE A 487 22.99 -7.52 15.11
CA PHE A 487 22.25 -7.55 13.85
C PHE A 487 21.65 -8.93 13.58
N VAL A 488 22.35 -10.00 13.99
CA VAL A 488 21.80 -11.37 13.97
C VAL A 488 20.70 -11.50 15.03
N ALA A 489 20.93 -10.98 16.23
CA ALA A 489 19.99 -11.03 17.34
C ALA A 489 18.68 -10.29 17.06
N ALA A 490 18.73 -9.20 16.29
CA ALA A 490 17.59 -8.38 15.90
C ALA A 490 16.83 -8.89 14.65
N THR A 491 17.06 -10.14 14.22
CA THR A 491 16.43 -10.68 13.00
C THR A 491 14.90 -10.58 13.01
N ASP A 492 14.22 -10.91 14.11
CA ASP A 492 12.75 -10.80 14.21
C ASP A 492 12.29 -9.35 14.03
N THR A 493 13.01 -8.42 14.66
CA THR A 493 12.75 -6.98 14.56
C THR A 493 12.96 -6.47 13.14
N PHE A 494 14.05 -6.84 12.47
CA PHE A 494 14.29 -6.45 11.08
C PHE A 494 13.29 -7.03 10.10
N ALA A 495 12.92 -8.30 10.25
CA ALA A 495 11.92 -8.92 9.38
C ALA A 495 10.59 -8.15 9.44
N ARG A 496 10.15 -7.73 10.63
CA ARG A 496 8.88 -7.02 10.83
C ARG A 496 8.95 -5.52 10.55
N ALA A 497 9.93 -4.84 11.11
CA ALA A 497 10.03 -3.38 11.00
C ALA A 497 10.47 -2.97 9.59
N PHE A 498 11.42 -3.68 8.99
CA PHE A 498 11.98 -3.36 7.68
C PHE A 498 11.32 -4.17 6.57
N SER A 499 11.53 -5.49 6.53
CA SER A 499 11.18 -6.29 5.34
C SER A 499 9.68 -6.28 5.06
N GLN A 500 8.85 -6.50 6.08
CA GLN A 500 7.38 -6.42 5.93
C GLN A 500 6.90 -5.01 5.58
N THR A 501 7.52 -3.95 6.11
CA THR A 501 7.11 -2.57 5.80
C THR A 501 7.29 -2.25 4.32
N PHE A 502 8.46 -2.56 3.75
CA PHE A 502 8.72 -2.25 2.34
C PHE A 502 8.05 -3.24 1.38
N SER A 503 7.90 -4.51 1.79
CA SER A 503 7.04 -5.48 1.10
C SER A 503 5.59 -5.01 1.03
N ASP A 504 5.00 -4.60 2.15
CA ASP A 504 3.63 -4.08 2.23
C ASP A 504 3.50 -2.78 1.41
N ILE A 505 4.46 -1.84 1.50
CA ILE A 505 4.44 -0.61 0.68
C ILE A 505 4.42 -0.95 -0.82
N ALA A 506 5.24 -1.89 -1.28
CA ALA A 506 5.27 -2.26 -2.70
C ALA A 506 3.90 -2.77 -3.17
N ARG A 507 3.23 -3.62 -2.38
CA ARG A 507 1.89 -4.15 -2.68
C ARG A 507 0.81 -3.08 -2.61
N ASP A 508 0.72 -2.37 -1.48
CA ASP A 508 -0.38 -1.45 -1.18
C ASP A 508 -0.38 -0.19 -2.08
N TYR A 509 0.78 0.20 -2.58
CA TYR A 509 0.92 1.32 -3.51
C TYR A 509 1.03 0.87 -4.97
N GLY A 510 1.15 -0.44 -5.24
CA GLY A 510 1.31 -0.96 -6.60
C GLY A 510 2.60 -0.49 -7.28
N VAL A 511 3.71 -0.41 -6.53
CA VAL A 511 5.00 0.10 -7.00
C VAL A 511 6.14 -0.89 -6.78
N TYR A 512 7.26 -0.66 -7.46
CA TYR A 512 8.51 -1.30 -7.14
C TYR A 512 9.24 -0.48 -6.07
N VAL A 513 9.82 -1.15 -5.08
CA VAL A 513 10.48 -0.49 -3.95
C VAL A 513 11.90 -1.00 -3.82
N VAL A 514 12.86 -0.08 -3.73
CA VAL A 514 14.24 -0.35 -3.36
C VAL A 514 14.52 0.24 -1.99
N ALA A 515 14.96 -0.60 -1.07
CA ALA A 515 15.42 -0.19 0.26
C ALA A 515 16.55 -1.12 0.71
N SER A 516 17.34 -0.71 1.70
CA SER A 516 18.48 -1.52 2.19
C SER A 516 18.54 -1.58 3.71
N ASN A 517 19.17 -2.66 4.20
CA ASN A 517 19.40 -2.90 5.61
C ASN A 517 20.56 -3.87 5.83
N ASN A 518 21.12 -3.82 7.04
CA ASN A 518 22.21 -4.68 7.51
C ASN A 518 21.63 -5.86 8.31
N MET A 519 21.28 -6.96 7.63
CA MET A 519 20.58 -8.07 8.27
C MET A 519 20.92 -9.44 7.65
N PRO A 520 20.83 -10.53 8.42
CA PRO A 520 21.01 -11.87 7.87
C PRO A 520 19.77 -12.34 7.09
N ARG A 521 19.93 -13.45 6.37
CA ARG A 521 18.79 -14.24 5.89
C ARG A 521 18.03 -14.87 7.05
N TYR A 522 16.73 -15.08 6.87
CA TYR A 522 15.87 -15.60 7.92
C TYR A 522 14.77 -16.52 7.37
N ARG A 523 14.15 -17.27 8.28
CA ARG A 523 12.93 -18.05 8.03
C ARG A 523 11.87 -17.70 9.06
N ALA A 524 10.60 -17.90 8.71
CA ALA A 524 9.52 -17.91 9.70
C ALA A 524 9.58 -19.20 10.53
N SER A 525 9.15 -19.13 11.78
CA SER A 525 9.02 -20.27 12.67
C SER A 525 7.82 -20.13 13.59
N ARG A 526 7.16 -21.25 13.86
CA ARG A 526 6.11 -21.39 14.88
C ARG A 526 6.53 -22.37 15.98
N ASP A 527 7.80 -22.78 16.00
CA ASP A 527 8.31 -23.67 17.03
C ASP A 527 8.24 -22.98 18.40
N PRO A 528 7.60 -23.58 19.43
CA PRO A 528 7.41 -22.92 20.72
C PRO A 528 8.72 -22.49 21.42
N VAL A 529 9.83 -23.19 21.20
CA VAL A 529 11.13 -22.85 21.80
C VAL A 529 11.71 -21.63 21.10
N GLU A 530 11.71 -21.61 19.77
CA GLU A 530 12.16 -20.46 18.99
C GLU A 530 11.28 -19.22 19.25
N MET A 531 9.96 -19.42 19.35
CA MET A 531 9.00 -18.39 19.73
C MET A 531 9.31 -17.80 21.11
N ALA A 532 9.60 -18.63 22.11
CA ALA A 532 9.94 -18.15 23.45
C ALA A 532 11.28 -17.39 23.47
N LEU A 533 12.22 -17.76 22.61
CA LEU A 533 13.59 -17.25 22.62
C LEU A 533 13.77 -15.99 21.79
N PHE A 534 13.18 -15.91 20.61
CA PHE A 534 13.47 -14.87 19.62
C PHE A 534 12.37 -13.83 19.46
N ARG A 535 11.14 -14.12 19.88
CA ARG A 535 10.00 -13.21 19.72
C ARG A 535 10.30 -11.87 20.39
N ASP A 536 9.91 -10.80 19.73
CA ASP A 536 9.93 -9.47 20.32
C ASP A 536 8.95 -9.38 21.51
N PRO A 537 9.38 -8.93 22.70
CA PRO A 537 8.50 -8.79 23.87
C PRO A 537 7.30 -7.87 23.62
N ASP A 538 7.41 -6.92 22.70
CA ASP A 538 6.33 -5.98 22.37
C ASP A 538 5.21 -6.63 21.54
N LEU A 539 5.43 -7.86 21.08
CA LEU A 539 4.54 -8.61 20.20
C LEU A 539 4.10 -9.93 20.86
N ALA A 540 3.63 -9.86 22.10
CA ALA A 540 3.20 -11.03 22.88
C ALA A 540 2.14 -11.91 22.17
N GLY A 541 1.34 -11.32 21.28
CA GLY A 541 0.34 -12.00 20.45
C GLY A 541 0.82 -12.53 19.10
N ALA A 542 2.11 -12.38 18.74
CA ALA A 542 2.61 -12.91 17.47
C ALA A 542 2.58 -14.45 17.47
N GLU A 543 2.05 -15.02 16.39
CA GLU A 543 1.91 -16.47 16.16
C GLU A 543 3.14 -17.12 15.51
N GLU A 544 4.05 -16.31 14.99
CA GLU A 544 5.30 -16.74 14.39
C GLU A 544 6.44 -15.78 14.75
N VAL A 545 7.68 -16.23 14.59
CA VAL A 545 8.92 -15.48 14.82
C VAL A 545 9.85 -15.65 13.62
N TYR A 546 10.68 -14.66 13.33
CA TYR A 546 11.69 -14.76 12.27
C TYR A 546 13.07 -15.06 12.87
N VAL A 547 13.64 -16.18 12.43
CA VAL A 547 14.90 -16.73 12.96
C VAL A 547 15.96 -16.67 11.88
N ALA A 548 17.15 -16.17 12.23
CA ALA A 548 18.28 -16.10 11.31
C ALA A 548 18.67 -17.51 10.85
N THR A 549 18.92 -17.66 9.56
CA THR A 549 19.41 -18.93 8.97
C THR A 549 20.93 -18.95 8.85
N SER A 550 21.59 -17.82 9.07
CA SER A 550 23.04 -17.67 9.01
C SER A 550 23.54 -16.52 9.88
N ALA A 551 24.81 -16.58 10.28
CA ALA A 551 25.54 -15.47 10.89
C ALA A 551 26.08 -14.43 9.88
N HIS A 552 25.88 -14.66 8.59
CA HIS A 552 26.26 -13.71 7.52
C HIS A 552 25.35 -12.49 7.55
N VAL A 553 25.92 -11.31 7.77
CA VAL A 553 25.23 -10.02 7.82
C VAL A 553 25.92 -9.09 6.84
N ALA A 554 25.30 -8.89 5.67
CA ALA A 554 25.76 -7.95 4.67
C ALA A 554 24.87 -6.71 4.64
N ASN A 555 25.43 -5.58 4.18
CA ASN A 555 24.64 -4.45 3.73
C ASN A 555 23.92 -4.85 2.45
N THR A 556 22.62 -5.10 2.57
CA THR A 556 21.82 -5.73 1.53
C THR A 556 20.83 -4.73 0.99
N THR A 557 20.83 -4.53 -0.33
CA THR A 557 19.80 -3.79 -1.06
C THR A 557 18.76 -4.77 -1.58
N PHE A 558 17.50 -4.46 -1.34
CA PHE A 558 16.36 -5.30 -1.67
C PHE A 558 15.49 -4.59 -2.70
N LEU A 559 14.95 -5.35 -3.66
CA LEU A 559 13.95 -4.89 -4.61
C LEU A 559 12.66 -5.69 -4.41
N TRP A 560 11.58 -5.04 -4.00
CA TRP A 560 10.23 -5.63 -3.94
C TRP A 560 9.38 -5.18 -5.14
N GLY A 561 8.48 -6.06 -5.56
CA GLY A 561 7.47 -5.78 -6.59
C GLY A 561 6.06 -5.63 -6.03
N PRO A 562 5.11 -5.19 -6.85
CA PRO A 562 3.72 -5.02 -6.42
C PRO A 562 2.94 -6.34 -6.25
N ALA A 563 3.46 -7.46 -6.75
CA ALA A 563 2.79 -8.76 -6.72
C ALA A 563 3.63 -9.79 -5.97
N ASP A 564 2.95 -10.71 -5.28
CA ASP A 564 3.60 -11.87 -4.65
C ASP A 564 4.18 -12.81 -5.71
N LEU A 565 5.43 -13.22 -5.51
CA LEU A 565 6.23 -14.10 -6.38
C LEU A 565 6.56 -15.43 -5.70
N HIS A 566 6.61 -15.42 -4.36
CA HIS A 566 7.04 -16.51 -3.50
C HIS A 566 6.05 -16.66 -2.34
N PRO A 567 4.84 -17.21 -2.57
CA PRO A 567 3.78 -17.23 -1.55
C PRO A 567 4.16 -18.07 -0.31
N GLU A 568 5.10 -18.99 -0.45
CA GLU A 568 5.71 -19.78 0.63
C GLU A 568 6.86 -19.08 1.37
N ALA A 569 7.34 -17.93 0.90
CA ALA A 569 8.38 -17.18 1.58
C ALA A 569 7.82 -16.47 2.84
N PRO A 570 8.69 -16.07 3.79
CA PRO A 570 8.27 -15.24 4.92
C PRO A 570 7.55 -13.96 4.44
N ARG A 571 6.61 -13.43 5.22
CA ARG A 571 5.75 -12.29 4.83
C ARG A 571 6.48 -11.09 4.21
N GLY A 572 7.65 -10.73 4.72
CA GLY A 572 8.45 -9.62 4.17
C GLY A 572 9.20 -9.92 2.87
N GLU A 573 9.07 -11.13 2.33
CA GLU A 573 9.80 -11.63 1.16
C GLU A 573 8.90 -12.23 0.08
N THR A 574 7.58 -12.27 0.29
CA THR A 574 6.64 -12.91 -0.65
C THR A 574 6.67 -12.26 -2.03
N ASN A 575 6.92 -10.95 -2.10
CA ASN A 575 7.02 -10.16 -3.32
C ASN A 575 8.45 -9.65 -3.59
N LEU A 576 9.47 -10.28 -2.99
CA LEU A 576 10.86 -9.90 -3.20
C LEU A 576 11.36 -10.37 -4.57
N ILE A 577 11.87 -9.44 -5.38
CA ILE A 577 12.39 -9.70 -6.73
C ILE A 577 13.90 -9.99 -6.68
N PHE A 578 14.65 -9.20 -5.91
CA PHE A 578 16.12 -9.24 -5.95
C PHE A 578 16.77 -8.80 -4.64
N ARG A 579 17.97 -9.31 -4.39
CA ARG A 579 18.88 -8.87 -3.33
C ARG A 579 20.27 -8.63 -3.90
N ASN A 580 20.87 -7.51 -3.53
CA ASN A 580 22.26 -7.18 -3.81
C ASN A 580 23.02 -7.03 -2.48
N GLU A 581 24.07 -7.81 -2.29
CA GLU A 581 24.99 -7.69 -1.15
C GLU A 581 26.14 -6.76 -1.53
N LYS A 582 26.34 -5.69 -0.77
CA LYS A 582 27.30 -4.63 -1.07
C LYS A 582 28.74 -5.17 -1.13
N VAL A 583 29.45 -4.76 -2.17
CA VAL A 583 30.89 -5.03 -2.36
C VAL A 583 31.51 -3.94 -3.23
N PRO A 584 32.67 -3.38 -2.85
CA PRO A 584 33.33 -3.46 -1.53
C PRO A 584 32.52 -2.78 -0.42
N LEU A 585 32.83 -3.13 0.83
CA LEU A 585 32.39 -2.37 2.01
C LEU A 585 33.32 -1.19 2.33
N THR A 586 32.79 -0.18 3.01
CA THR A 586 33.56 0.92 3.63
C THR A 586 34.40 0.43 4.81
N ASP A 587 35.39 1.24 5.20
CA ASP A 587 36.19 0.96 6.40
C ASP A 587 35.34 0.92 7.68
N ILE A 588 34.32 1.78 7.81
CA ILE A 588 33.41 1.77 8.96
C ILE A 588 32.62 0.45 9.03
N GLU A 589 32.08 0.00 7.90
CA GLU A 589 31.35 -1.28 7.84
C GLU A 589 32.23 -2.47 8.22
N LYS A 590 33.50 -2.49 7.80
CA LYS A 590 34.46 -3.57 8.13
C LYS A 590 34.99 -3.51 9.55
N THR A 591 35.35 -2.32 10.03
CA THR A 591 36.13 -2.14 11.26
C THR A 591 35.25 -1.86 12.48
N LEU A 592 34.22 -1.03 12.34
CA LEU A 592 33.33 -0.65 13.43
C LEU A 592 32.18 -1.65 13.60
N ILE A 593 31.52 -2.02 12.50
CA ILE A 593 30.31 -2.86 12.51
C ILE A 593 30.63 -4.34 12.29
N GLY A 594 31.65 -4.64 11.48
CA GLY A 594 32.07 -6.01 11.16
C GLY A 594 31.14 -6.72 10.18
N LEU A 595 30.53 -5.99 9.24
CA LEU A 595 29.67 -6.57 8.20
C LEU A 595 30.46 -7.48 7.25
N ASP A 596 29.77 -8.46 6.69
CA ASP A 596 30.31 -9.37 5.67
C ASP A 596 30.20 -8.76 4.27
N GLU A 597 31.25 -8.88 3.48
CA GLU A 597 31.24 -8.42 2.10
C GLU A 597 30.40 -9.35 1.21
N GLY A 598 29.73 -8.77 0.22
CA GLY A 598 29.13 -9.52 -0.87
C GLY A 598 30.15 -10.27 -1.73
N PRO A 599 29.70 -11.18 -2.61
CA PRO A 599 30.59 -11.98 -3.43
C PRO A 599 31.37 -11.12 -4.43
N ALA A 600 32.69 -11.26 -4.42
CA ALA A 600 33.59 -10.43 -5.21
C ALA A 600 34.10 -11.04 -6.52
N THR A 601 34.10 -12.36 -6.61
CA THR A 601 34.60 -13.11 -7.78
C THR A 601 33.67 -14.25 -8.16
N GLY A 602 33.83 -14.78 -9.37
CA GLY A 602 33.08 -15.94 -9.85
C GLY A 602 31.61 -15.67 -10.16
N ASP A 603 30.81 -16.73 -10.21
CA ASP A 603 29.42 -16.66 -10.67
C ASP A 603 28.49 -16.00 -9.66
N ALA A 604 28.79 -16.11 -8.36
CA ALA A 604 28.06 -15.41 -7.31
C ALA A 604 28.20 -13.89 -7.44
N ALA A 605 29.41 -13.38 -7.75
CA ALA A 605 29.64 -11.96 -7.98
C ALA A 605 28.90 -11.46 -9.22
N ARG A 606 28.92 -12.24 -10.31
CA ARG A 606 28.16 -11.93 -11.53
C ARG A 606 26.65 -11.91 -11.26
N ALA A 607 26.12 -12.86 -10.52
CA ALA A 607 24.70 -12.90 -10.16
C ALA A 607 24.31 -11.69 -9.29
N ASN A 608 25.14 -11.33 -8.32
CA ASN A 608 24.93 -10.16 -7.45
C ASN A 608 24.93 -8.84 -8.25
N ALA A 609 25.82 -8.70 -9.24
CA ALA A 609 25.96 -7.51 -10.09
C ALA A 609 24.96 -7.46 -11.27
N ALA A 610 24.35 -8.59 -11.66
CA ALA A 610 23.46 -8.67 -12.83
C ALA A 610 22.13 -7.91 -12.66
N GLY A 611 21.72 -7.71 -11.40
CA GLY A 611 20.51 -6.97 -11.03
C GLY A 611 19.21 -7.61 -11.54
N ALA A 612 18.19 -6.78 -11.73
CA ALA A 612 16.83 -7.22 -12.06
C ALA A 612 16.17 -6.35 -13.15
N VAL A 613 15.16 -6.89 -13.84
CA VAL A 613 14.44 -6.15 -14.90
C VAL A 613 13.10 -5.62 -14.38
N VAL A 614 12.88 -4.32 -14.53
CA VAL A 614 11.64 -3.63 -14.15
C VAL A 614 11.16 -2.76 -15.31
N ALA A 615 9.91 -2.93 -15.75
CA ALA A 615 9.32 -2.18 -16.86
C ALA A 615 10.18 -2.17 -18.14
N GLY A 616 10.95 -3.24 -18.36
CA GLY A 616 11.88 -3.38 -19.47
C GLY A 616 13.28 -2.83 -19.20
N PHE A 617 13.54 -2.07 -18.14
CA PHE A 617 14.89 -1.58 -17.77
C PHE A 617 15.62 -2.61 -16.91
N ARG A 618 16.90 -2.89 -17.21
CA ARG A 618 17.75 -3.65 -16.28
C ARG A 618 18.33 -2.71 -15.23
N LEU A 619 17.90 -2.87 -13.99
CA LEU A 619 18.40 -2.16 -12.81
C LEU A 619 19.63 -2.90 -12.27
N GLY A 620 20.73 -2.19 -12.05
CA GLY A 620 21.90 -2.65 -11.29
C GLY A 620 22.05 -1.85 -10.01
N PHE A 621 22.60 -2.44 -8.96
CA PHE A 621 22.66 -1.83 -7.63
C PHE A 621 24.12 -1.59 -7.25
N ALA A 622 24.46 -0.33 -7.02
CA ALA A 622 25.77 0.11 -6.56
C ALA A 622 25.56 1.04 -5.36
N THR A 623 25.36 0.43 -4.21
CA THR A 623 25.01 1.14 -2.97
C THR A 623 26.29 1.70 -2.34
N SER A 624 26.33 3.03 -2.15
CA SER A 624 27.44 3.79 -1.54
C SER A 624 28.74 3.91 -2.34
N LEU A 625 29.55 4.93 -2.01
CA LEU A 625 30.80 5.29 -2.73
C LEU A 625 31.75 4.12 -3.07
N PRO A 626 32.02 3.17 -2.16
CA PRO A 626 32.94 2.06 -2.46
C PRO A 626 32.47 1.18 -3.62
N ALA A 627 31.16 1.06 -3.85
CA ALA A 627 30.60 0.24 -4.93
C ALA A 627 30.89 0.82 -6.35
N PHE A 628 31.38 2.06 -6.47
CA PHE A 628 31.74 2.67 -7.77
C PHE A 628 33.17 2.34 -8.22
N ALA A 629 33.59 1.11 -8.04
CA ALA A 629 34.90 0.66 -8.48
C ALA A 629 34.94 0.57 -10.02
N TRP A 630 35.69 1.49 -10.63
CA TRP A 630 35.95 1.50 -12.07
C TRP A 630 37.23 0.74 -12.43
N GLY A 631 38.27 0.87 -11.60
CA GLY A 631 39.59 0.27 -11.83
C GLY A 631 40.47 1.04 -12.81
N TYR A 632 40.04 2.24 -13.22
CA TYR A 632 40.75 3.12 -14.15
C TYR A 632 40.23 4.57 -14.09
N ASP A 633 41.05 5.49 -14.59
CA ASP A 633 40.71 6.92 -14.70
C ASP A 633 39.65 7.17 -15.78
N PHE A 634 38.92 8.28 -15.66
CA PHE A 634 37.83 8.62 -16.57
C PHE A 634 38.22 8.49 -18.05
N GLY A 635 37.49 7.67 -18.80
CA GLY A 635 37.72 7.42 -20.23
C GLY A 635 38.93 6.53 -20.56
N GLN A 636 39.67 6.01 -19.57
CA GLN A 636 40.93 5.28 -19.78
C GLN A 636 40.82 3.78 -19.47
N ARG A 637 39.73 3.13 -19.91
CA ARG A 637 39.53 1.68 -19.68
C ARG A 637 40.65 0.85 -20.36
N PRO A 638 41.38 0.00 -19.62
CA PRO A 638 42.41 -0.86 -20.20
C PRO A 638 41.81 -1.90 -21.16
N ALA A 639 42.45 -2.12 -22.31
CA ALA A 639 41.95 -3.04 -23.35
C ALA A 639 41.81 -4.51 -22.91
N GLY A 640 42.55 -4.94 -21.88
CA GLY A 640 42.51 -6.30 -21.33
C GLY A 640 41.67 -6.47 -20.07
N LEU A 641 41.02 -5.41 -19.57
CA LEU A 641 40.25 -5.47 -18.33
C LEU A 641 39.14 -6.52 -18.45
N GLN A 642 39.17 -7.51 -17.56
CA GLN A 642 38.10 -8.50 -17.41
C GLN A 642 37.08 -7.95 -16.40
N PRO A 643 35.95 -7.37 -16.85
CA PRO A 643 35.13 -6.52 -16.00
C PRO A 643 34.54 -7.23 -14.76
N CYS A 644 34.28 -8.53 -14.81
CA CYS A 644 33.73 -9.29 -13.67
C CYS A 644 34.75 -10.28 -13.06
N ALA A 645 36.06 -10.08 -13.26
CA ALA A 645 37.08 -10.95 -12.66
C ALA A 645 37.20 -10.72 -11.16
N ASP A 646 37.27 -9.46 -10.76
CA ASP A 646 37.21 -9.01 -9.36
C ASP A 646 36.42 -7.70 -9.29
N VAL A 647 35.23 -7.78 -8.72
CA VAL A 647 34.33 -6.65 -8.68
C VAL A 647 34.69 -5.64 -7.58
N HIS A 648 35.62 -5.95 -6.66
CA HIS A 648 36.19 -4.90 -5.80
C HIS A 648 36.91 -3.81 -6.60
N LEU A 649 37.42 -4.17 -7.77
CA LEU A 649 38.22 -3.29 -8.61
C LEU A 649 37.44 -2.75 -9.81
N SER A 650 36.38 -3.43 -10.23
CA SER A 650 35.72 -3.17 -11.51
C SER A 650 34.20 -3.40 -11.52
N TYR A 651 33.53 -3.12 -10.40
CA TYR A 651 32.08 -3.26 -10.23
C TYR A 651 31.25 -2.58 -11.34
N MET A 652 31.57 -1.32 -11.67
CA MET A 652 30.84 -0.57 -12.70
C MET A 652 31.04 -1.20 -14.10
N PRO A 653 32.27 -1.49 -14.56
CA PRO A 653 32.48 -2.29 -15.77
C PRO A 653 31.77 -3.65 -15.78
N CYS A 654 31.67 -4.33 -14.63
CA CYS A 654 30.97 -5.60 -14.53
C CYS A 654 29.47 -5.44 -14.82
N MET A 655 28.80 -4.52 -14.14
CA MET A 655 27.38 -4.23 -14.37
C MET A 655 27.10 -3.84 -15.83
N ASP A 656 27.95 -3.01 -16.44
CA ASP A 656 27.84 -2.64 -17.86
C ASP A 656 27.93 -3.88 -18.78
N SER A 657 28.90 -4.77 -18.50
CA SER A 657 29.07 -6.00 -19.28
C SER A 657 27.89 -6.98 -19.15
N LEU A 658 27.13 -6.86 -18.05
CA LEU A 658 25.91 -7.62 -17.79
C LEU A 658 24.63 -6.93 -18.34
N GLY A 659 24.80 -5.80 -19.02
CA GLY A 659 23.74 -5.09 -19.74
C GLY A 659 22.83 -4.23 -18.86
N VAL A 660 23.32 -3.77 -17.71
CA VAL A 660 22.58 -2.83 -16.84
C VAL A 660 22.31 -1.52 -17.58
N ASP A 661 21.07 -1.04 -17.50
CA ASP A 661 20.61 0.22 -18.10
C ASP A 661 20.57 1.36 -17.08
N VAL A 662 20.11 1.06 -15.87
CA VAL A 662 19.84 2.01 -14.79
C VAL A 662 20.65 1.61 -13.57
N VAL A 663 21.54 2.49 -13.12
CA VAL A 663 22.25 2.30 -11.86
C VAL A 663 21.40 2.87 -10.73
N VAL A 664 21.08 2.02 -9.76
CA VAL A 664 20.40 2.39 -8.52
C VAL A 664 21.47 2.57 -7.46
N GLN A 665 21.59 3.81 -7.01
CA GLN A 665 22.68 4.31 -6.19
C GLN A 665 22.14 4.86 -4.88
N ALA A 666 21.55 3.99 -4.05
CA ALA A 666 21.16 4.41 -2.71
C ALA A 666 22.42 4.76 -1.90
N GLU A 667 22.41 5.92 -1.24
CA GLU A 667 23.60 6.47 -0.58
C GLU A 667 23.35 6.79 0.89
N ALA A 668 24.31 6.44 1.74
CA ALA A 668 24.42 6.89 3.12
C ALA A 668 25.85 7.36 3.37
N ASN A 669 26.13 8.60 2.99
CA ASN A 669 27.42 9.23 3.19
C ASN A 669 27.65 9.58 4.68
N PRO A 670 28.54 8.87 5.41
CA PRO A 670 28.82 9.20 6.80
C PRO A 670 29.75 10.42 6.86
N GLY A 671 29.19 11.58 7.19
CA GLY A 671 29.92 12.83 7.31
C GLY A 671 29.16 14.05 6.79
N ARG A 672 29.83 15.20 6.83
CA ARG A 672 29.33 16.47 6.30
C ARG A 672 29.45 16.49 4.78
N TRP A 673 28.44 16.93 4.02
CA TRP A 673 28.51 16.99 2.56
C TRP A 673 29.50 18.07 2.08
N ALA A 674 29.43 19.25 2.68
CA ALA A 674 30.34 20.36 2.40
C ALA A 674 31.61 20.27 3.25
N ALA A 675 32.57 19.43 2.82
CA ALA A 675 33.85 19.28 3.50
C ALA A 675 35.00 18.95 2.54
N ASN A 676 36.23 19.25 2.99
CA ASN A 676 37.44 18.75 2.35
C ASN A 676 37.76 17.37 2.91
N VAL A 677 37.82 16.38 2.02
CA VAL A 677 38.26 15.01 2.29
C VAL A 677 39.68 14.81 1.76
N SER A 678 40.24 13.61 1.94
CA SER A 678 41.65 13.32 1.64
C SER A 678 42.11 13.72 0.22
N LYS A 679 41.20 13.70 -0.77
CA LYS A 679 41.48 14.04 -2.18
C LYS A 679 40.88 15.36 -2.64
N GLY A 680 40.34 16.19 -1.74
CA GLY A 680 39.80 17.52 -2.06
C GLY A 680 38.35 17.72 -1.67
N TRP A 681 37.62 18.54 -2.42
CA TRP A 681 36.21 18.83 -2.15
C TRP A 681 35.30 17.63 -2.37
N GLN A 682 34.56 17.25 -1.34
CA GLN A 682 33.74 16.05 -1.35
C GLN A 682 32.62 16.05 -2.42
N PRO A 683 31.88 17.15 -2.65
CA PRO A 683 30.92 17.20 -3.75
C PRO A 683 31.56 16.99 -5.14
N LEU A 684 32.87 17.26 -5.33
CA LEU A 684 33.59 16.91 -6.56
C LEU A 684 33.92 15.41 -6.61
N GLU A 685 34.30 14.80 -5.49
CA GLU A 685 34.53 13.36 -5.41
C GLU A 685 33.26 12.58 -5.79
N TRP A 686 32.10 13.00 -5.32
CA TRP A 686 30.83 12.32 -5.63
C TRP A 686 30.45 12.36 -7.11
N MET A 687 30.96 13.31 -7.89
CA MET A 687 30.77 13.33 -9.33
C MET A 687 31.46 12.14 -10.04
N ASN A 688 32.49 11.56 -9.43
CA ASN A 688 33.12 10.30 -9.88
C ASN A 688 32.18 9.08 -9.76
N SER A 689 31.06 9.24 -9.06
CA SER A 689 29.98 8.28 -9.00
C SER A 689 28.77 8.76 -9.81
N THR A 690 28.09 9.81 -9.35
CA THR A 690 26.76 10.16 -9.85
C THR A 690 26.75 10.58 -11.32
N TRP A 691 27.66 11.47 -11.71
CA TRP A 691 27.74 11.95 -13.08
C TRP A 691 28.56 11.01 -13.96
N ARG A 692 29.70 10.52 -13.46
CA ARG A 692 30.56 9.57 -14.20
C ARG A 692 29.78 8.36 -14.68
N SER A 693 28.83 7.83 -13.91
CA SER A 693 27.98 6.70 -14.32
C SER A 693 27.35 6.88 -15.70
N VAL A 694 26.89 8.09 -16.03
CA VAL A 694 26.22 8.39 -17.31
C VAL A 694 27.12 9.11 -18.31
N ALA A 695 28.27 9.63 -17.88
CA ALA A 695 29.19 10.38 -18.73
C ALA A 695 30.43 9.57 -19.18
N GLU A 696 30.79 8.51 -18.45
CA GLU A 696 31.92 7.65 -18.78
C GLU A 696 31.69 7.00 -20.16
N PRO A 697 32.59 7.21 -21.14
CA PRO A 697 32.43 6.68 -22.49
C PRO A 697 32.65 5.16 -22.58
N THR A 698 33.25 4.55 -21.56
CA THR A 698 33.61 3.12 -21.56
C THR A 698 32.52 2.19 -21.00
N VAL A 699 31.39 2.75 -20.59
CA VAL A 699 30.16 2.06 -20.17
C VAL A 699 28.94 2.71 -20.84
N LYS A 700 27.78 2.06 -20.76
CA LYS A 700 26.56 2.41 -21.50
C LYS A 700 25.35 2.66 -20.63
N PHE A 701 25.52 2.82 -19.31
CA PHE A 701 24.41 3.16 -18.41
C PHE A 701 23.68 4.40 -18.92
N ARG A 702 22.36 4.30 -19.00
CA ARG A 702 21.49 5.38 -19.48
C ARG A 702 21.10 6.31 -18.35
N TYR A 703 20.90 5.76 -17.16
CA TYR A 703 20.41 6.51 -16.01
C TYR A 703 21.14 6.12 -14.74
N ASN A 704 21.20 7.04 -13.80
CA ASN A 704 21.65 6.80 -12.44
C ASN A 704 20.73 7.53 -11.45
N ILE A 705 20.34 6.85 -10.38
CA ILE A 705 19.37 7.31 -9.39
C ILE A 705 20.03 7.31 -8.02
N THR A 706 20.25 8.50 -7.45
CA THR A 706 21.07 8.67 -6.24
C THR A 706 20.27 9.31 -5.10
N PRO A 707 19.43 8.57 -4.36
CA PRO A 707 18.82 9.08 -3.13
C PRO A 707 19.81 9.01 -1.96
N MET A 708 19.97 10.15 -1.28
CA MET A 708 20.86 10.32 -0.14
C MET A 708 20.11 10.19 1.18
N LEU A 709 20.71 9.52 2.15
CA LEU A 709 20.36 9.63 3.56
C LEU A 709 20.82 11.00 4.08
N THR A 710 19.97 11.70 4.83
CA THR A 710 20.36 12.89 5.58
C THR A 710 19.96 12.77 7.05
N GLY A 711 20.52 13.62 7.91
CA GLY A 711 20.19 13.64 9.33
C GLY A 711 21.35 13.15 10.21
N ASN A 712 21.01 12.82 11.45
CA ASN A 712 21.99 12.39 12.44
C ASN A 712 21.53 11.07 13.07
N LEU A 713 22.44 10.08 13.12
CA LEU A 713 22.23 8.84 13.86
C LEU A 713 23.13 8.87 15.10
N LEU A 714 22.52 9.21 16.25
CA LEU A 714 23.19 9.45 17.52
C LEU A 714 24.19 10.62 17.44
N ASP A 715 25.38 10.38 16.91
CA ASP A 715 26.46 11.36 16.72
C ASP A 715 27.13 11.28 15.34
N LEU A 716 26.67 10.39 14.46
CA LEU A 716 27.16 10.28 13.09
C LEU A 716 26.24 11.09 12.17
N ALA A 717 26.81 12.11 11.52
CA ALA A 717 26.12 12.89 10.51
C ALA A 717 25.99 12.09 9.20
N PHE A 718 24.86 12.24 8.53
CA PHE A 718 24.65 11.84 7.15
C PHE A 718 24.16 13.06 6.37
N ASP A 719 24.79 13.36 5.25
CA ASP A 719 24.51 14.56 4.47
C ASP A 719 24.81 14.34 2.98
N GLY A 720 24.07 15.03 2.12
CA GLY A 720 24.16 14.85 0.68
C GLY A 720 23.14 15.64 -0.13
N GLN A 721 23.24 15.51 -1.45
CA GLN A 721 22.23 15.97 -2.39
C GLN A 721 21.80 14.83 -3.31
N SER A 722 20.52 14.49 -3.27
CA SER A 722 19.96 13.45 -4.12
C SER A 722 19.87 13.90 -5.58
N ALA A 723 20.09 13.00 -6.52
CA ALA A 723 20.08 13.34 -7.95
C ALA A 723 19.56 12.20 -8.83
N ILE A 724 19.11 12.57 -10.03
CA ILE A 724 18.91 11.63 -11.14
C ILE A 724 19.66 12.18 -12.34
N THR A 725 20.57 11.37 -12.89
CA THR A 725 21.35 11.73 -14.08
C THR A 725 21.00 10.82 -15.25
N ALA A 726 21.11 11.35 -16.47
CA ALA A 726 20.82 10.64 -17.70
C ALA A 726 21.85 10.92 -18.79
N ARG A 727 22.31 9.86 -19.45
CA ARG A 727 23.29 9.93 -20.52
C ARG A 727 22.75 10.73 -21.70
N GLY A 728 23.52 11.74 -22.11
CA GLY A 728 23.18 12.57 -23.28
C GLY A 728 22.03 13.54 -23.07
N ALA A 729 21.49 13.66 -21.85
CA ALA A 729 20.45 14.65 -21.57
C ALA A 729 20.97 16.08 -21.81
N GLN A 730 20.08 16.97 -22.25
CA GLN A 730 20.36 18.36 -22.60
C GLN A 730 19.59 19.31 -21.67
N GLN A 731 19.73 19.11 -20.37
CA GLN A 731 19.05 19.96 -19.37
C GLN A 731 19.83 21.26 -19.16
N THR A 732 19.20 22.24 -18.50
CA THR A 732 19.94 23.39 -17.97
C THR A 732 21.08 22.87 -17.08
N PRO A 733 22.33 23.35 -17.26
CA PRO A 733 23.46 22.87 -16.47
C PRO A 733 23.18 22.96 -14.95
N ARG A 734 23.42 21.86 -14.23
CA ARG A 734 23.33 21.80 -12.75
C ARG A 734 24.60 21.19 -12.17
N HIS A 735 24.87 21.49 -10.91
CA HIS A 735 26.04 20.99 -10.18
C HIS A 735 25.68 20.79 -8.71
N TYR A 736 26.37 19.87 -8.05
CA TYR A 736 26.34 19.80 -6.58
C TYR A 736 26.91 21.07 -5.97
N ILE A 737 26.51 21.38 -4.75
CA ILE A 737 26.88 22.60 -4.04
C ILE A 737 28.42 22.78 -3.99
N GLY A 738 28.91 23.98 -4.31
CA GLY A 738 30.33 24.30 -4.30
C GLY A 738 31.18 23.66 -5.41
N ASN A 739 30.59 22.99 -6.41
CA ASN A 739 31.33 22.37 -7.53
C ASN A 739 31.70 23.35 -8.65
N THR A 740 31.51 24.64 -8.49
CA THR A 740 31.74 25.64 -9.55
C THR A 740 33.22 26.01 -9.76
N VAL A 741 34.08 25.72 -8.78
CA VAL A 741 35.49 26.12 -8.77
C VAL A 741 36.38 24.89 -8.57
N PHE A 742 37.56 24.91 -9.19
CA PHE A 742 38.66 23.98 -8.93
C PHE A 742 39.76 24.68 -8.14
N THR A 743 40.22 24.10 -7.04
CA THR A 743 41.26 24.67 -6.19
C THR A 743 42.56 23.88 -6.32
N ALA A 744 43.51 24.40 -7.10
CA ALA A 744 44.81 23.75 -7.31
C ALA A 744 45.57 23.52 -5.99
N GLY A 745 46.11 22.30 -5.82
CA GLY A 745 46.80 21.89 -4.60
C GLY A 745 45.90 21.40 -3.47
N SER A 746 44.59 21.71 -3.52
CA SER A 746 43.58 21.18 -2.60
C SER A 746 42.76 20.06 -3.25
N ASP A 747 42.29 20.28 -4.48
CA ASP A 747 41.53 19.30 -5.25
C ASP A 747 42.48 18.41 -6.05
N ALA A 748 42.26 17.09 -5.99
CA ALA A 748 42.99 16.15 -6.82
C ALA A 748 42.80 16.50 -8.31
N GLU A 749 43.89 16.44 -9.08
CA GLU A 749 43.86 16.79 -10.51
C GLU A 749 42.84 15.94 -11.30
N ALA A 750 42.62 14.68 -10.88
CA ALA A 750 41.62 13.79 -11.43
C ALA A 750 40.17 14.31 -11.30
N TYR A 751 39.90 15.28 -10.42
CA TYR A 751 38.58 15.89 -10.25
C TYR A 751 38.33 17.09 -11.17
N ARG A 752 39.34 17.54 -11.92
CA ARG A 752 39.18 18.66 -12.87
C ARG A 752 38.01 18.47 -13.85
N PRO A 753 37.73 17.28 -14.41
CA PRO A 753 36.58 17.06 -15.28
C PRO A 753 35.22 17.23 -14.60
N TYR A 754 35.17 17.14 -13.27
CA TYR A 754 33.94 17.14 -12.48
C TYR A 754 33.43 18.53 -12.10
N VAL A 755 34.26 19.54 -12.31
CA VAL A 755 33.97 20.94 -11.98
C VAL A 755 32.93 21.51 -12.95
N GLY A 756 32.08 22.41 -12.45
CA GLY A 756 31.07 23.14 -13.18
C GLY A 756 29.76 22.37 -13.44
N GLY A 757 28.80 23.08 -14.02
CA GLY A 757 27.49 22.54 -14.36
C GLY A 757 27.54 21.44 -15.41
N LYS A 758 26.72 20.40 -15.22
CA LYS A 758 26.54 19.27 -16.14
C LYS A 758 25.10 19.27 -16.69
N LEU A 759 24.96 18.92 -17.96
CA LEU A 759 23.66 18.89 -18.66
C LEU A 759 22.88 17.60 -18.35
N GLU A 760 23.57 16.60 -17.79
CA GLU A 760 23.04 15.25 -17.58
C GLU A 760 22.12 15.14 -16.36
N PHE A 761 22.01 16.16 -15.50
CA PHE A 761 21.10 16.13 -14.35
C PHE A 761 19.64 16.34 -14.78
N LEU A 762 18.85 15.26 -14.75
CA LEU A 762 17.39 15.33 -14.90
C LEU A 762 16.72 15.94 -13.67
N ALA A 763 17.26 15.64 -12.49
CA ALA A 763 16.80 16.17 -11.21
C ALA A 763 17.96 16.27 -10.24
N LEU A 764 17.90 17.26 -9.34
CA LEU A 764 18.88 17.49 -8.30
C LEU A 764 18.16 18.14 -7.11
N ALA A 765 18.26 17.52 -5.94
CA ALA A 765 17.75 18.06 -4.70
C ALA A 765 18.58 19.30 -4.29
N PRO A 766 17.93 20.36 -3.78
CA PRO A 766 18.68 21.46 -3.18
C PRO A 766 19.41 20.97 -1.92
N TRP A 767 20.47 21.68 -1.56
CA TRP A 767 21.08 21.54 -0.23
C TRP A 767 20.42 22.53 0.74
N VAL A 768 20.78 22.48 2.03
CA VAL A 768 20.13 23.30 3.08
C VAL A 768 20.22 24.81 2.84
N THR A 769 21.21 25.24 2.07
CA THR A 769 21.46 26.62 1.63
C THR A 769 21.75 26.65 0.12
N GLY A 770 21.63 27.84 -0.47
CA GLY A 770 22.04 28.08 -1.86
C GLY A 770 23.56 28.05 -2.02
N ASP A 771 24.01 28.02 -3.27
CA ASP A 771 25.44 27.98 -3.61
C ASP A 771 26.19 29.20 -3.06
N ALA A 772 27.41 28.97 -2.57
CA ALA A 772 28.25 29.97 -1.92
C ALA A 772 29.72 29.57 -2.08
N ASP A 773 30.65 30.42 -1.60
CA ASP A 773 32.04 30.01 -1.47
C ASP A 773 32.18 28.80 -0.54
N ARG A 774 33.21 27.97 -0.77
CA ARG A 774 33.38 26.71 -0.03
C ARG A 774 33.53 26.93 1.48
N ASP A 775 34.10 28.04 1.93
CA ASP A 775 34.27 28.33 3.36
C ASP A 775 32.92 28.57 4.05
N ALA A 776 32.01 29.31 3.41
CA ALA A 776 30.64 29.51 3.87
C ALA A 776 29.84 28.19 3.88
N LEU A 777 30.04 27.34 2.87
CA LEU A 777 29.42 26.01 2.81
C LEU A 777 29.96 25.09 3.90
N ILE A 778 31.27 25.09 4.16
CA ILE A 778 31.89 24.35 5.27
C ILE A 778 31.33 24.85 6.61
N ALA A 779 31.21 26.16 6.80
CA ALA A 779 30.62 26.72 8.02
C ALA A 779 29.16 26.27 8.20
N THR A 780 28.39 26.17 7.12
CA THR A 780 27.04 25.62 7.13
C THR A 780 27.04 24.14 7.51
N GLY A 781 27.93 23.33 6.91
CA GLY A 781 28.11 21.92 7.26
C GLY A 781 28.46 21.72 8.73
N ASN A 782 29.33 22.57 9.29
CA ASN A 782 29.68 22.56 10.71
C ASN A 782 28.49 22.92 11.62
N ALA A 783 27.62 23.83 11.16
CA ALA A 783 26.44 24.22 11.90
C ALA A 783 25.37 23.10 11.92
N LEU A 784 25.30 22.27 10.88
CA LEU A 784 24.39 21.12 10.82
C LEU A 784 24.83 19.96 11.73
N SER A 785 26.13 19.83 11.99
CA SER A 785 26.70 18.70 12.74
C SER A 785 26.07 18.53 14.13
N PRO A 786 25.90 17.28 14.60
CA PRO A 786 25.45 17.01 15.97
C PRO A 786 26.34 17.71 17.00
N GLY A 787 25.73 18.36 18.00
CA GLY A 787 26.44 19.04 19.08
C GLY A 787 26.99 20.43 18.72
N SER A 788 26.69 20.99 17.54
CA SER A 788 27.17 22.31 17.12
C SER A 788 26.61 23.45 17.98
N ASN A 789 25.45 23.27 18.62
CA ASN A 789 24.65 24.30 19.29
C ASN A 789 24.27 25.49 18.38
N ALA A 790 24.39 25.33 17.07
CA ALA A 790 23.98 26.32 16.10
C ALA A 790 22.46 26.22 15.87
N ALA A 791 21.85 27.29 15.36
CA ALA A 791 20.43 27.27 14.98
C ALA A 791 20.10 26.24 13.87
N LEU A 792 21.12 25.80 13.12
CA LEU A 792 21.00 24.79 12.06
C LEU A 792 21.28 23.36 12.55
N GLU A 793 21.58 23.14 13.83
CA GLU A 793 21.93 21.80 14.33
C GLU A 793 20.85 20.77 13.96
N ASN A 794 21.25 19.70 13.25
CA ASN A 794 20.36 18.63 12.77
C ASN A 794 19.20 19.09 11.86
N ASP A 795 19.27 20.28 11.27
CA ASP A 795 18.21 20.85 10.44
C ASP A 795 18.40 20.53 8.94
N TYR A 796 18.64 19.25 8.64
CA TYR A 796 18.80 18.74 7.28
C TYR A 796 17.48 18.69 6.50
N LEU A 797 17.58 18.71 5.17
CA LEU A 797 16.44 18.66 4.26
C LEU A 797 15.94 17.24 4.01
N GLU A 798 14.64 17.01 4.19
CA GLU A 798 13.88 15.88 3.63
C GLU A 798 13.18 16.31 2.33
N THR A 799 13.38 15.55 1.26
CA THR A 799 12.78 15.82 -0.05
C THR A 799 12.84 14.58 -0.94
N ALA A 800 12.47 14.71 -2.22
CA ALA A 800 12.69 13.67 -3.21
C ALA A 800 13.03 14.26 -4.59
N VAL A 801 13.72 13.47 -5.40
CA VAL A 801 13.92 13.74 -6.82
C VAL A 801 13.18 12.70 -7.65
N TRP A 802 12.66 13.08 -8.81
CA TRP A 802 11.99 12.13 -9.70
C TRP A 802 12.26 12.38 -11.18
N ALA A 803 12.12 11.35 -11.99
CA ALA A 803 12.21 11.46 -13.45
C ALA A 803 11.39 10.38 -14.14
N ASP A 804 10.87 10.71 -15.32
CA ASP A 804 10.34 9.73 -16.27
C ASP A 804 11.46 9.17 -17.14
N LEU A 805 11.62 7.85 -17.15
CA LEU A 805 12.63 7.15 -17.94
C LEU A 805 12.03 6.64 -19.25
N THR A 806 12.83 6.75 -20.32
CA THR A 806 12.48 6.35 -21.68
C THR A 806 13.50 5.33 -22.22
N ARG A 807 13.13 4.60 -23.28
CA ARG A 807 13.95 3.53 -23.85
C ARG A 807 14.24 3.72 -25.33
#